data_AF-A0A6P0Y705-F1
#
_entry.id   AF-A0A6P0Y705-F1
#
_cell.length_a   1.000
_cell.length_b   1.000
_cell.length_c   1.000
_cell.angle_alpha   90.00
_cell.angle_beta   90.00
_cell.angle_gamma   90.00
#
_symmetry.space_group_name_H-M   'P 1'
#
loop_
_entity.id
_entity.type
_entity.pdbx_description
1 polymer ?
#
loop_
_entity_poly.entity_id
_entity_poly.type
_entity_poly.pdbx_seq_one_letter_code
_entity_poly.pdbx_strand_id
1 'polypeptide(L)'
;MTKSRLYRKNQKYFKNTDIFIASYPRSGNTWMRLLISDIILQIQGLPTDTGGNIIPDPYKVNIESWYQDPRTSKLPFRIIKTHEPYDSFYTKVIHIFRQPADALCSYYHYLLRSTKFRESNQSIDTFCSKHIKNWCFRVDSYIQAKREKNNSIFFVSYEKLHEAPVNLLEAVSKFIGLKVDRQLLLKAIDNQTFEKLKELQKLEDEKKLGFYETGGYQDFFRSGKVENAQEELSFKTMQRIERQALAIYQKARELEIEDCTPDADIFHQSVKQIKSCQRQIFNIQENIRKLSVDMERTHSLLYNWGSEKDLISTVETKENMDESNDKDTDQNIHTFDNGIKLYKRHLIEVQRARYQKVNLHEPEEERWFSEILLKKEEDKDDSILVDVGAAVGYYCILAKQISPSIQIHAFEPLTIHQKNLLENLHLNGVNDQNITLHKQAIAATIGECLFQQRKFSSHLVKSETTQNKNSQSVLVQTITLDKFCCDIQPDITLVKVDVQGGEIEVLQGAAQASCSGKIKNWIIGTHGKDIHRRCLEILRSYGYTIIYESQNVLDQPDGIVVASKSSSFPTNLLNQQQTTTKKSKEKLPLLDGFSAQKMLLQNFNVKTIFDVGANVGKITAKYRELFPQAKIYSFEPFPEEFQKLQLKFKEDNSVELQNFAVGKSVGVKEFYVNQKSATNSLLSRPKKGKKYYSRTGETVSVTNVCVKTIDEFCREAEISEISILKMDIQGGELLALQGAIEQLSASSILLIYAEVFFVTHYENSPLFYEICSFLAEYQYTLYGIYNIVHARDGQMRYADAIFLSSHLREVVEKMS
;
A
#
# COMPACT_ATOMS: atom_id res chain seq x y z
N MET A 1 25.83 11.29 12.73
CA MET A 1 27.16 10.93 12.18
C MET A 1 27.83 12.18 11.69
N THR A 2 28.99 12.51 12.26
CA THR A 2 29.88 13.55 11.75
C THR A 2 30.37 13.11 10.38
N LYS A 3 30.17 13.91 9.32
CA LYS A 3 30.72 13.63 7.98
C LYS A 3 32.21 13.30 8.12
N SER A 4 32.70 12.29 7.40
CA SER A 4 34.15 12.02 7.34
C SER A 4 34.88 13.33 7.02
N ARG A 5 35.93 13.64 7.80
CA ARG A 5 36.78 14.83 7.58
C ARG A 5 37.29 14.88 6.14
N LEU A 6 37.57 13.72 5.55
CA LEU A 6 38.01 13.59 4.16
C LEU A 6 36.89 13.87 3.16
N TYR A 7 35.67 13.36 3.39
CA TYR A 7 34.53 13.68 2.53
C TYR A 7 34.28 15.18 2.44
N ARG A 8 34.26 15.88 3.59
CA ARG A 8 34.14 17.35 3.64
C ARG A 8 35.24 18.06 2.85
N LYS A 9 36.49 17.60 2.98
CA LYS A 9 37.62 18.13 2.20
C LYS A 9 37.43 17.89 0.71
N ASN A 10 36.88 16.74 0.32
CA ASN A 10 36.61 16.40 -1.08
C ASN A 10 35.48 17.22 -1.70
N GLN A 11 34.51 17.71 -0.91
CA GLN A 11 33.37 18.50 -1.44
C GLN A 11 33.80 19.73 -2.24
N LYS A 12 34.93 20.37 -1.89
CA LYS A 12 35.45 21.54 -2.63
C LYS A 12 35.92 21.22 -4.06
N TYR A 13 36.12 19.95 -4.37
CA TYR A 13 36.54 19.47 -5.71
C TYR A 13 35.39 18.90 -6.53
N PHE A 14 34.17 18.88 -5.98
CA PHE A 14 32.99 18.48 -6.73
C PHE A 14 32.68 19.53 -7.81
N LYS A 15 32.19 19.07 -8.96
CA LYS A 15 31.78 19.89 -10.10
C LYS A 15 30.32 19.63 -10.42
N ASN A 16 29.65 20.62 -10.98
CA ASN A 16 28.26 20.51 -11.46
C ASN A 16 28.09 19.55 -12.65
N THR A 17 29.19 19.05 -13.23
CA THR A 17 29.18 18.00 -14.27
C THR A 17 29.35 16.60 -13.70
N ASP A 18 29.56 16.45 -12.39
CA ASP A 18 29.76 15.15 -11.76
C ASP A 18 28.44 14.38 -11.66
N ILE A 19 28.51 13.07 -11.88
CA ILE A 19 27.40 12.15 -11.63
C ILE A 19 27.60 11.53 -10.26
N PHE A 20 26.58 11.54 -9.41
CA PHE A 20 26.67 10.95 -8.08
C PHE A 20 26.00 9.58 -8.02
N ILE A 21 26.68 8.57 -7.47
CA ILE A 21 26.06 7.31 -7.07
C ILE A 21 25.77 7.42 -5.57
N ALA A 22 24.53 7.76 -5.24
CA ALA A 22 24.09 8.05 -3.89
C ALA A 22 23.33 6.87 -3.30
N SER A 23 23.62 6.45 -2.08
CA SER A 23 22.82 5.40 -1.42
C SER A 23 22.84 5.52 0.10
N TYR A 24 21.85 4.96 0.78
CA TYR A 24 22.07 4.58 2.18
C TYR A 24 23.24 3.56 2.26
N PRO A 25 24.05 3.56 3.33
CA PRO A 25 25.10 2.56 3.48
C PRO A 25 24.55 1.14 3.30
N ARG A 26 25.27 0.29 2.55
CA ARG A 26 24.92 -1.13 2.33
C ARG A 26 23.67 -1.40 1.47
N SER A 27 23.31 -0.45 0.61
CA SER A 27 22.25 -0.62 -0.40
C SER A 27 22.76 -1.02 -1.80
N GLY A 28 24.00 -1.50 -1.96
CA GLY A 28 24.50 -1.97 -3.28
C GLY A 28 25.46 -1.04 -4.02
N ASN A 29 25.87 0.07 -3.40
CA ASN A 29 26.76 1.06 -4.02
C ASN A 29 28.08 0.48 -4.57
N THR A 30 28.73 -0.43 -3.83
CA THR A 30 29.97 -1.07 -4.30
C THR A 30 29.75 -1.87 -5.58
N TRP A 31 28.66 -2.65 -5.64
CA TRP A 31 28.38 -3.48 -6.81
C TRP A 31 28.07 -2.64 -8.04
N MET A 32 27.23 -1.60 -7.89
CA MET A 32 26.96 -0.65 -8.98
C MET A 32 28.24 0.04 -9.49
N ARG A 33 29.15 0.43 -8.57
CA ARG A 33 30.43 1.03 -8.96
C ARG A 33 31.30 0.08 -9.77
N LEU A 34 31.37 -1.19 -9.38
CA LEU A 34 32.13 -2.20 -10.10
C LEU A 34 31.54 -2.43 -11.50
N LEU A 35 30.22 -2.59 -11.60
CA LEU A 35 29.52 -2.77 -12.88
C LEU A 35 29.74 -1.59 -13.83
N ILE A 36 29.55 -0.35 -13.35
CA ILE A 36 29.76 0.85 -14.17
C ILE A 36 31.24 1.03 -14.53
N SER A 37 32.16 0.73 -13.61
CA SER A 37 33.60 0.77 -13.88
C SER A 37 33.98 -0.18 -15.01
N ASP A 38 33.50 -1.41 -14.93
CA ASP A 38 33.74 -2.46 -15.92
C ASP A 38 33.18 -2.04 -17.29
N ILE A 39 31.92 -1.60 -17.35
CA ILE A 39 31.29 -1.08 -18.59
C ILE A 39 32.14 0.02 -19.23
N ILE A 40 32.58 1.00 -18.44
CA ILE A 40 33.36 2.13 -18.96
C ILE A 40 34.72 1.68 -19.49
N LEU A 41 35.41 0.79 -18.78
CA LEU A 41 36.70 0.25 -19.23
C LEU A 41 36.53 -0.52 -20.55
N GLN A 42 35.48 -1.35 -20.67
CA GLN A 42 35.23 -2.10 -21.90
C GLN A 42 34.92 -1.18 -23.09
N ILE A 43 34.12 -0.11 -22.91
CA ILE A 43 33.84 0.89 -23.97
C ILE A 43 35.13 1.54 -24.49
N GLN A 44 36.14 1.67 -23.63
CA GLN A 44 37.45 2.22 -23.98
C GLN A 44 38.42 1.18 -24.56
N GLY A 45 37.99 -0.07 -24.72
CA GLY A 45 38.85 -1.18 -25.17
C GLY A 45 39.91 -1.59 -24.15
N LEU A 46 39.72 -1.24 -22.87
CA LEU A 46 40.63 -1.62 -21.80
C LEU A 46 40.25 -2.99 -21.21
N PRO A 47 41.23 -3.78 -20.72
CA PRO A 47 40.95 -5.04 -20.06
C PRO A 47 40.16 -4.82 -18.76
N THR A 48 39.32 -5.79 -18.43
CA THR A 48 38.41 -5.76 -17.28
C THR A 48 38.47 -7.07 -16.53
N ASP A 49 38.66 -7.00 -15.22
CA ASP A 49 38.69 -8.15 -14.32
C ASP A 49 37.73 -7.93 -13.14
N THR A 50 37.39 -9.01 -12.44
CA THR A 50 36.66 -8.95 -11.17
C THR A 50 37.34 -7.99 -10.19
N GLY A 51 36.58 -7.06 -9.61
CA GLY A 51 37.10 -6.07 -8.66
C GLY A 51 37.68 -4.79 -9.29
N GLY A 52 37.76 -4.70 -10.62
CA GLY A 52 38.22 -3.50 -11.32
C GLY A 52 37.33 -2.27 -11.07
N ASN A 53 37.77 -1.34 -10.22
CA ASN A 53 37.00 -0.16 -9.83
C ASN A 53 37.75 1.14 -10.13
N ILE A 54 37.14 2.00 -10.93
CA ILE A 54 37.70 3.32 -11.31
C ILE A 54 36.90 4.49 -10.73
N ILE A 55 35.80 4.22 -10.02
CA ILE A 55 34.96 5.22 -9.38
C ILE A 55 35.44 5.40 -7.94
N PRO A 56 35.80 6.61 -7.45
CA PRO A 56 36.36 6.79 -6.12
C PRO A 56 35.35 6.61 -4.98
N ASP A 57 35.87 6.22 -3.81
CA ASP A 57 35.17 6.36 -2.52
C ASP A 57 35.67 7.64 -1.81
N PRO A 58 34.95 8.77 -1.87
CA PRO A 58 35.42 10.04 -1.33
C PRO A 58 35.51 10.06 0.21
N TYR A 59 35.10 8.98 0.89
CA TYR A 59 35.32 8.82 2.32
C TYR A 59 36.71 8.27 2.64
N LYS A 60 37.37 7.64 1.65
CA LYS A 60 38.65 6.91 1.80
C LYS A 60 39.80 7.49 0.97
N VAL A 61 39.51 8.07 -0.20
CA VAL A 61 40.53 8.60 -1.11
C VAL A 61 40.36 10.09 -1.37
N ASN A 62 41.45 10.77 -1.74
CA ASN A 62 41.40 12.13 -2.28
C ASN A 62 40.92 12.08 -3.73
N ILE A 63 39.79 12.72 -4.04
CA ILE A 63 39.20 12.65 -5.39
C ILE A 63 39.99 13.44 -6.43
N GLU A 64 40.72 14.47 -6.04
CA GLU A 64 41.55 15.26 -6.95
C GLU A 64 42.69 14.39 -7.48
N SER A 65 43.40 13.70 -6.58
CA SER A 65 44.46 12.77 -6.94
C SER A 65 43.94 11.54 -7.69
N TRP A 66 42.76 11.02 -7.31
CA TRP A 66 42.16 9.86 -7.99
C TRP A 66 41.90 10.12 -9.46
N TYR A 67 41.35 11.29 -9.78
CA TYR A 67 41.02 11.67 -11.16
C TYR A 67 42.20 12.20 -11.98
N GLN A 68 43.39 12.26 -11.40
CA GLN A 68 44.64 12.48 -12.13
C GLN A 68 45.24 11.16 -12.66
N ASP A 69 44.70 10.00 -12.25
CA ASP A 69 45.18 8.69 -12.70
C ASP A 69 44.90 8.48 -14.20
N PRO A 70 45.89 8.03 -15.01
CA PRO A 70 45.71 7.77 -16.44
C PRO A 70 44.54 6.83 -16.75
N ARG A 71 44.21 5.88 -15.87
CA ARG A 71 43.05 4.97 -16.01
C ARG A 71 41.70 5.69 -15.98
N THR A 72 41.67 6.88 -15.39
CA THR A 72 40.49 7.75 -15.29
C THR A 72 40.52 8.93 -16.26
N SER A 73 41.66 9.17 -16.93
CA SER A 73 41.89 10.34 -17.79
C SER A 73 40.99 10.41 -19.03
N LYS A 74 40.47 9.27 -19.48
CA LYS A 74 39.56 9.15 -20.65
C LYS A 74 38.08 9.10 -20.27
N LEU A 75 37.74 9.30 -19.01
CA LEU A 75 36.33 9.26 -18.58
C LEU A 75 35.55 10.43 -19.19
N PRO A 76 34.39 10.18 -19.82
CA PRO A 76 33.58 11.25 -20.41
C PRO A 76 33.00 12.20 -19.34
N PHE A 77 32.89 11.72 -18.11
CA PHE A 77 32.45 12.47 -16.94
C PHE A 77 32.94 11.78 -15.66
N ARG A 78 33.02 12.53 -14.57
CA ARG A 78 33.38 11.98 -13.26
C ARG A 78 32.15 11.39 -12.57
N ILE A 79 32.33 10.25 -11.92
CA ILE A 79 31.29 9.59 -11.13
C ILE A 79 31.74 9.54 -9.67
N ILE A 80 30.91 9.95 -8.71
CA ILE A 80 31.31 10.07 -7.31
C ILE A 80 30.32 9.35 -6.41
N LYS A 81 30.82 8.46 -5.56
CA LYS A 81 30.02 7.81 -4.52
C LYS A 81 29.62 8.80 -3.43
N THR A 82 28.39 8.74 -2.94
CA THR A 82 28.03 9.40 -1.68
C THR A 82 27.05 8.58 -0.85
N HIS A 83 27.14 8.75 0.48
CA HIS A 83 26.13 8.31 1.42
C HIS A 83 25.39 9.48 2.06
N GLU A 84 25.58 10.72 1.61
CA GLU A 84 24.90 11.91 2.14
C GLU A 84 23.43 12.01 1.65
N PRO A 85 22.55 12.73 2.36
CA PRO A 85 21.22 13.07 1.84
C PRO A 85 21.38 13.92 0.58
N TYR A 86 20.29 14.08 -0.17
CA TYR A 86 20.31 14.92 -1.36
C TYR A 86 20.79 16.34 -1.05
N ASP A 87 21.63 16.86 -1.93
CA ASP A 87 22.17 18.20 -1.91
C ASP A 87 21.88 18.83 -3.28
N SER A 88 21.46 20.10 -3.31
CA SER A 88 21.08 20.78 -4.55
C SER A 88 22.24 20.92 -5.54
N PHE A 89 23.49 20.77 -5.06
CA PHE A 89 24.70 20.67 -5.87
C PHE A 89 24.73 19.42 -6.76
N TYR A 90 24.06 18.33 -6.36
CA TYR A 90 24.03 17.10 -7.15
C TYR A 90 23.14 17.30 -8.37
N THR A 91 23.77 17.51 -9.53
CA THR A 91 23.09 17.82 -10.80
C THR A 91 22.63 16.57 -11.56
N LYS A 92 23.29 15.44 -11.36
CA LYS A 92 22.90 14.14 -11.91
C LYS A 92 23.19 13.02 -10.92
N VAL A 93 22.20 12.18 -10.61
CA VAL A 93 22.29 11.20 -9.53
C VAL A 93 21.72 9.85 -9.94
N ILE A 94 22.45 8.78 -9.65
CA ILE A 94 21.90 7.42 -9.55
C ILE A 94 21.66 7.16 -8.07
N HIS A 95 20.41 7.16 -7.63
CA HIS A 95 20.04 6.90 -6.24
C HIS A 95 19.73 5.42 -6.03
N ILE A 96 20.62 4.74 -5.30
CA ILE A 96 20.44 3.33 -4.96
C ILE A 96 19.76 3.20 -3.59
N PHE A 97 18.67 2.45 -3.54
CA PHE A 97 17.96 2.09 -2.32
C PHE A 97 17.78 0.57 -2.23
N ARG A 98 17.32 0.08 -1.07
CA ARG A 98 17.16 -1.35 -0.77
C ARG A 98 16.03 -1.51 0.24
N GLN A 99 15.41 -2.69 0.33
CA GLN A 99 14.47 -3.03 1.40
C GLN A 99 15.07 -2.58 2.76
N PRO A 100 14.34 -1.75 3.55
CA PRO A 100 14.89 -1.08 4.72
C PRO A 100 15.45 -2.01 5.80
N ALA A 101 14.80 -3.15 6.08
CA ALA A 101 15.26 -4.14 7.05
C ALA A 101 16.60 -4.76 6.63
N ASP A 102 16.72 -5.19 5.38
CA ASP A 102 17.95 -5.77 4.86
C ASP A 102 19.10 -4.75 4.81
N ALA A 103 18.79 -3.49 4.45
CA ALA A 103 19.78 -2.41 4.45
C ALA A 103 20.32 -2.13 5.87
N LEU A 104 19.44 -2.08 6.87
CA LEU A 104 19.80 -1.84 8.26
C LEU A 104 20.58 -3.03 8.86
N CYS A 105 20.16 -4.28 8.63
CA CYS A 105 20.90 -5.47 9.06
C CYS A 105 22.28 -5.54 8.42
N SER A 106 22.36 -5.31 7.10
CA SER A 106 23.65 -5.29 6.42
C SER A 106 24.56 -4.19 6.96
N TYR A 107 24.00 -3.05 7.37
CA TYR A 107 24.77 -1.97 7.97
C TYR A 107 25.27 -2.28 9.38
N TYR A 108 24.46 -2.95 10.20
CA TYR A 108 24.88 -3.47 11.49
C TYR A 108 26.09 -4.40 11.35
N HIS A 109 25.99 -5.42 10.50
CA HIS A 109 27.07 -6.37 10.25
C HIS A 109 28.33 -5.72 9.70
N TYR A 110 28.18 -4.73 8.82
CA TYR A 110 29.32 -3.94 8.35
C TYR A 110 30.01 -3.19 9.50
N LEU A 111 29.25 -2.61 10.43
CA LEU A 111 29.83 -1.89 11.56
C LEU A 111 30.47 -2.81 12.61
N LEU A 112 30.06 -4.08 12.74
CA LEU A 112 30.71 -5.06 13.61
C LEU A 112 32.19 -5.29 13.24
N ARG A 113 32.62 -4.92 12.05
CA ARG A 113 34.04 -4.96 11.65
C ARG A 113 34.88 -3.92 12.41
N SER A 114 34.25 -2.86 12.95
CA SER A 114 34.90 -1.86 13.81
C SER A 114 34.95 -2.35 15.27
N THR A 115 36.15 -2.39 15.86
CA THR A 115 36.35 -2.68 17.29
C THR A 115 35.50 -1.77 18.19
N LYS A 116 35.54 -0.45 17.93
CA LYS A 116 34.77 0.56 18.66
C LYS A 116 33.25 0.30 18.64
N PHE A 117 32.73 -0.23 17.54
CA PHE A 117 31.31 -0.56 17.46
C PHE A 117 30.99 -1.86 18.22
N ARG A 118 31.86 -2.88 18.14
CA ARG A 118 31.74 -4.11 18.93
C ARG A 118 31.71 -3.83 20.43
N GLU A 119 32.59 -2.96 20.91
CA GLU A 119 32.64 -2.54 22.32
C GLU A 119 31.36 -1.85 22.81
N SER A 120 30.55 -1.31 21.91
CA SER A 120 29.25 -0.73 22.29
C SER A 120 28.21 -1.77 22.73
N ASN A 121 28.46 -3.06 22.46
CA ASN A 121 27.57 -4.20 22.76
C ASN A 121 26.10 -3.96 22.36
N GLN A 122 25.89 -3.17 21.30
CA GLN A 122 24.56 -2.84 20.82
C GLN A 122 23.96 -4.03 20.07
N SER A 123 22.74 -4.45 20.44
CA SER A 123 22.01 -5.47 19.68
C SER A 123 21.56 -4.97 18.31
N ILE A 124 21.40 -5.89 17.36
CA ILE A 124 20.93 -5.58 16.00
C ILE A 124 19.57 -4.87 16.01
N ASP A 125 18.63 -5.30 16.86
CA ASP A 125 17.34 -4.65 17.04
C ASP A 125 17.44 -3.19 17.50
N THR A 126 18.31 -2.95 18.50
CA THR A 126 18.56 -1.61 19.03
C THR A 126 19.20 -0.72 17.99
N PHE A 127 20.11 -1.28 17.18
CA PHE A 127 20.74 -0.58 16.07
C PHE A 127 19.72 -0.19 15.00
N CYS A 128 18.98 -1.16 14.46
CA CYS A 128 17.98 -0.93 13.41
C CYS A 128 16.90 0.07 13.86
N SER A 129 16.41 -0.05 15.10
CA SER A 129 15.42 0.86 15.68
C SER A 129 15.89 2.31 15.81
N LYS A 130 17.20 2.54 16.01
CA LYS A 130 17.80 3.89 16.06
C LYS A 130 18.07 4.44 14.65
N HIS A 131 18.44 3.57 13.71
CA HIS A 131 18.93 3.98 12.40
C HIS A 131 17.83 4.11 11.34
N ILE A 132 16.63 3.54 11.56
CA ILE A 132 15.53 3.61 10.59
C ILE A 132 15.16 5.03 10.19
N LYS A 133 15.04 5.97 11.14
CA LYS A 133 14.69 7.36 10.82
C LYS A 133 15.70 8.01 9.88
N ASN A 134 16.98 7.63 10.02
CA ASN A 134 18.03 8.12 9.14
C ASN A 134 17.94 7.49 7.75
N TRP A 135 17.57 6.21 7.65
CA TRP A 135 17.26 5.57 6.38
C TRP A 135 16.10 6.29 5.67
N CYS A 136 14.98 6.48 6.36
CA CYS A 136 13.79 7.16 5.85
C CYS A 136 14.11 8.56 5.33
N PHE A 137 14.78 9.37 6.16
CA PHE A 137 15.17 10.74 5.82
C PHE A 137 16.04 10.80 4.56
N ARG A 138 16.99 9.87 4.40
CA ARG A 138 17.91 9.86 3.26
C ARG A 138 17.19 9.50 1.97
N VAL A 139 16.41 8.42 1.96
CA VAL A 139 15.66 8.02 0.76
C VAL A 139 14.62 9.08 0.40
N ASP A 140 13.88 9.59 1.37
CA ASP A 140 12.87 10.64 1.14
C ASP A 140 13.50 11.92 0.57
N SER A 141 14.71 12.31 1.00
CA SER A 141 15.39 13.49 0.43
C SER A 141 15.60 13.41 -1.08
N TYR A 142 15.88 12.23 -1.64
CA TYR A 142 16.01 12.03 -3.08
C TYR A 142 14.63 11.94 -3.77
N ILE A 143 13.60 11.41 -3.09
CA ILE A 143 12.22 11.38 -3.59
C ILE A 143 11.69 12.81 -3.77
N GLN A 144 11.88 13.67 -2.77
CA GLN A 144 11.46 15.07 -2.87
C GLN A 144 12.23 15.79 -3.98
N ALA A 145 13.54 15.57 -4.07
CA ALA A 145 14.36 16.16 -5.12
C ALA A 145 13.96 15.73 -6.55
N LYS A 146 13.56 14.47 -6.74
CA LYS A 146 13.07 13.96 -8.03
C LYS A 146 11.78 14.63 -8.46
N ARG A 147 10.87 14.91 -7.51
CA ARG A 147 9.63 15.65 -7.78
C ARG A 147 9.89 17.09 -8.25
N GLU A 148 10.94 17.71 -7.73
CA GLU A 148 11.31 19.09 -8.11
C GLU A 148 12.17 19.16 -9.39
N LYS A 149 13.02 18.15 -9.65
CA LYS A 149 14.03 18.18 -10.73
C LYS A 149 13.92 17.05 -11.77
N ASN A 150 12.76 16.39 -11.85
CA ASN A 150 12.33 15.29 -12.73
C ASN A 150 13.45 14.41 -13.35
N ASN A 151 14.16 14.90 -14.36
CA ASN A 151 15.04 14.09 -15.21
C ASN A 151 16.50 13.98 -14.71
N SER A 152 16.86 14.51 -13.55
CA SER A 152 18.25 14.50 -13.05
C SER A 152 18.60 13.38 -12.07
N ILE A 153 17.61 12.63 -11.56
CA ILE A 153 17.80 11.58 -10.56
C ILE A 153 17.22 10.29 -11.10
N PHE A 154 17.96 9.19 -11.04
CA PHE A 154 17.54 7.87 -11.49
C PHE A 154 17.51 6.90 -10.30
N PHE A 155 16.36 6.31 -10.01
CA PHE A 155 16.16 5.39 -8.90
C PHE A 155 16.54 3.96 -9.28
N VAL A 156 17.31 3.32 -8.39
CA VAL A 156 17.72 1.92 -8.53
C VAL A 156 17.53 1.22 -7.20
N SER A 157 16.77 0.14 -7.18
CA SER A 157 16.71 -0.75 -6.03
C SER A 157 17.78 -1.83 -6.14
N TYR A 158 18.29 -2.26 -5.00
CA TYR A 158 19.20 -3.40 -4.93
C TYR A 158 18.53 -4.69 -5.41
N GLU A 159 17.23 -4.84 -5.16
CA GLU A 159 16.43 -5.99 -5.55
C GLU A 159 16.37 -6.12 -7.08
N LYS A 160 16.09 -5.01 -7.79
CA LYS A 160 16.06 -5.00 -9.26
C LYS A 160 17.44 -5.22 -9.87
N LEU A 161 18.48 -4.70 -9.24
CA LEU A 161 19.88 -4.95 -9.65
C LEU A 161 20.22 -6.44 -9.60
N HIS A 162 19.57 -7.22 -8.73
CA HIS A 162 19.73 -8.67 -8.66
C HIS A 162 18.78 -9.43 -9.60
N GLU A 163 17.53 -8.99 -9.71
CA GLU A 163 16.48 -9.65 -10.51
C GLU A 163 16.70 -9.49 -12.02
N ALA A 164 17.05 -8.29 -12.47
CA ALA A 164 17.15 -7.94 -13.88
C ALA A 164 18.35 -7.01 -14.18
N PRO A 165 19.59 -7.42 -13.87
CA PRO A 165 20.78 -6.57 -13.95
C PRO A 165 21.03 -6.00 -15.35
N VAL A 166 20.81 -6.79 -16.41
CA VAL A 166 21.09 -6.37 -17.80
C VAL A 166 20.22 -5.17 -18.20
N ASN A 167 18.89 -5.32 -18.06
CA ASN A 167 17.93 -4.29 -18.43
C ASN A 167 18.10 -3.02 -17.60
N LEU A 168 18.41 -3.17 -16.31
CA LEU A 168 18.66 -2.04 -15.42
C LEU A 168 19.94 -1.29 -15.80
N LEU A 169 21.03 -2.00 -16.09
CA LEU A 169 22.28 -1.38 -16.52
C LEU A 169 22.16 -0.74 -17.89
N GLU A 170 21.32 -1.27 -18.78
CA GLU A 170 20.99 -0.65 -20.07
C GLU A 170 20.31 0.72 -19.85
N ALA A 171 19.28 0.78 -19.00
CA ALA A 171 18.59 2.02 -18.65
C ALA A 171 19.50 3.02 -17.93
N VAL A 172 20.30 2.56 -16.96
CA VAL A 172 21.28 3.40 -16.25
C VAL A 172 22.32 3.95 -17.22
N SER A 173 22.84 3.13 -18.14
CA SER A 173 23.82 3.55 -19.15
C SER A 173 23.25 4.64 -20.05
N LYS A 174 22.01 4.47 -20.53
CA LYS A 174 21.27 5.49 -21.28
C LYS A 174 21.11 6.77 -20.46
N PHE A 175 20.71 6.65 -19.19
CA PHE A 175 20.54 7.80 -18.30
C PHE A 175 21.83 8.60 -18.14
N ILE A 176 22.97 7.95 -17.90
CA ILE A 176 24.27 8.66 -17.75
C ILE A 176 24.89 9.09 -19.08
N GLY A 177 24.33 8.65 -20.23
CA GLY A 177 24.77 9.06 -21.57
C GLY A 177 25.85 8.16 -22.17
N LEU A 178 25.97 6.91 -21.71
CA LEU A 178 26.83 5.90 -22.32
C LEU A 178 26.07 5.13 -23.40
N LYS A 179 26.71 4.95 -24.56
CA LYS A 179 26.26 4.03 -25.61
C LYS A 179 26.92 2.69 -25.37
N VAL A 180 26.13 1.67 -25.06
CA VAL A 180 26.64 0.36 -24.64
C VAL A 180 25.89 -0.74 -25.39
N ASP A 181 26.63 -1.67 -25.98
CA ASP A 181 26.09 -2.91 -26.51
C ASP A 181 25.72 -3.87 -25.36
N ARG A 182 24.63 -4.59 -25.51
CA ARG A 182 24.15 -5.61 -24.58
C ARG A 182 25.23 -6.65 -24.22
N GLN A 183 26.14 -6.99 -25.13
CA GLN A 183 27.24 -7.93 -24.86
C GLN A 183 28.21 -7.42 -23.78
N LEU A 184 28.52 -6.11 -23.77
CA LEU A 184 29.41 -5.51 -22.77
C LEU A 184 28.75 -5.53 -21.38
N LEU A 185 27.43 -5.31 -21.34
CA LEU A 185 26.63 -5.40 -20.10
C LEU A 185 26.68 -6.80 -19.50
N LEU A 186 26.47 -7.83 -20.34
CA LEU A 186 26.53 -9.23 -19.92
C LEU A 186 27.92 -9.59 -19.37
N LYS A 187 28.98 -9.15 -20.05
CA LYS A 187 30.36 -9.38 -19.60
C LYS A 187 30.65 -8.66 -18.27
N ALA A 188 30.20 -7.42 -18.10
CA ALA A 188 30.38 -6.69 -16.85
C ALA A 188 29.67 -7.40 -15.68
N ILE A 189 28.47 -7.95 -15.91
CA ILE A 189 27.73 -8.71 -14.90
C ILE A 189 28.48 -10.00 -14.54
N ASP A 190 28.96 -10.75 -15.54
CA ASP A 190 29.72 -11.99 -15.30
C ASP A 190 31.03 -11.70 -14.53
N ASN A 191 31.75 -10.63 -14.85
CA ASN A 191 32.98 -10.27 -14.14
C ASN A 191 32.73 -9.93 -12.66
N GLN A 192 31.58 -9.35 -12.34
CA GLN A 192 31.28 -8.79 -11.02
C GLN A 192 30.21 -9.59 -10.27
N THR A 193 30.13 -10.91 -10.49
CA THR A 193 29.23 -11.77 -9.70
C THR A 193 29.61 -11.79 -8.22
N PHE A 194 28.62 -12.04 -7.37
CA PHE A 194 28.83 -12.03 -5.92
C PHE A 194 29.85 -13.09 -5.48
N GLU A 195 29.81 -14.27 -6.10
CA GLU A 195 30.72 -15.40 -5.84
C GLU A 195 32.17 -15.02 -6.16
N LYS A 196 32.44 -14.49 -7.36
CA LYS A 196 33.78 -14.07 -7.78
C LYS A 196 34.31 -12.95 -6.88
N LEU A 197 33.47 -11.97 -6.52
CA LEU A 197 33.85 -10.89 -5.61
C LEU A 197 34.14 -11.36 -4.19
N LYS A 198 33.38 -12.34 -3.68
CA LYS A 198 33.58 -12.95 -2.37
C LYS A 198 34.85 -13.80 -2.33
N GLU A 199 35.13 -14.56 -3.38
CA GLU A 199 36.38 -15.31 -3.52
C GLU A 199 37.59 -14.37 -3.57
N LEU A 200 37.52 -13.31 -4.38
CA LEU A 200 38.58 -12.32 -4.47
C LEU A 200 38.85 -11.64 -3.11
N GLN A 201 37.80 -11.38 -2.32
CA GLN A 201 37.93 -10.85 -0.97
C GLN A 201 38.70 -11.78 -0.02
N LYS A 202 38.51 -13.11 -0.15
CA LYS A 202 39.19 -14.12 0.68
C LYS A 202 40.67 -14.27 0.35
N LEU A 203 41.07 -13.91 -0.86
CA LEU A 203 42.47 -13.94 -1.28
C LEU A 203 43.30 -12.78 -0.70
N GLU A 204 42.66 -11.83 0.00
CA GLU A 204 43.27 -10.63 0.60
C GLU A 204 44.12 -9.79 -0.39
N ASP A 205 43.91 -9.96 -1.70
CA ASP A 205 44.64 -9.23 -2.74
C ASP A 205 44.01 -7.84 -2.96
N GLU A 206 44.40 -6.90 -2.09
CA GLU A 206 43.90 -5.52 -2.04
C GLU A 206 43.98 -4.77 -3.39
N LYS A 207 44.95 -5.12 -4.24
CA LYS A 207 45.13 -4.47 -5.55
C LYS A 207 44.08 -4.90 -6.57
N LYS A 208 43.58 -6.14 -6.48
CA LYS A 208 42.56 -6.66 -7.41
C LYS A 208 41.14 -6.25 -7.05
N LEU A 209 40.82 -6.07 -5.77
CA LEU A 209 39.47 -5.68 -5.31
C LEU A 209 39.06 -4.25 -5.71
N GLY A 210 40.01 -3.38 -6.05
CA GLY A 210 39.73 -2.00 -6.48
C GLY A 210 39.15 -1.09 -5.39
N PHE A 211 39.13 -1.53 -4.13
CA PHE A 211 38.75 -0.72 -2.97
C PHE A 211 39.38 -1.25 -1.67
N TYR A 212 39.63 -0.36 -0.71
CA TYR A 212 40.32 -0.68 0.55
C TYR A 212 39.35 -1.18 1.64
N GLU A 213 39.45 -2.43 2.08
CA GLU A 213 38.65 -3.00 3.18
C GLU A 213 39.52 -3.94 4.03
N THR A 214 39.99 -3.48 5.20
CA THR A 214 40.82 -4.30 6.09
C THR A 214 40.02 -5.36 6.84
N GLY A 215 40.67 -6.50 7.11
CA GLY A 215 40.15 -7.61 7.90
C GLY A 215 39.45 -7.19 9.20
N GLY A 216 38.41 -7.94 9.54
CA GLY A 216 37.71 -7.77 10.81
C GLY A 216 36.47 -8.63 10.87
N TYR A 217 36.37 -9.47 11.90
CA TYR A 217 35.23 -10.25 12.44
C TYR A 217 34.25 -10.97 11.48
N GLN A 218 33.92 -10.43 10.30
CA GLN A 218 33.02 -10.96 9.26
C GLN A 218 33.37 -10.46 7.83
N ASP A 219 32.89 -11.17 6.81
CA ASP A 219 33.08 -10.84 5.39
C ASP A 219 32.41 -9.51 4.97
N PHE A 220 33.07 -8.72 4.11
CA PHE A 220 32.48 -7.54 3.47
C PHE A 220 31.38 -7.94 2.48
N PHE A 221 31.58 -9.03 1.72
CA PHE A 221 30.57 -9.70 0.91
C PHE A 221 29.94 -10.85 1.69
N ARG A 222 28.94 -10.52 2.51
CA ARG A 222 28.33 -11.47 3.47
C ARG A 222 27.48 -12.55 2.80
N SER A 223 26.27 -12.19 2.35
CA SER A 223 25.28 -13.14 1.80
C SER A 223 24.83 -12.84 0.37
N GLY A 224 24.82 -11.58 -0.08
CA GLY A 224 24.36 -11.21 -1.44
C GLY A 224 22.85 -11.38 -1.68
N LYS A 225 22.13 -12.02 -0.75
CA LYS A 225 20.70 -12.34 -0.84
C LYS A 225 19.79 -11.17 -0.47
N VAL A 226 18.58 -11.22 -1.00
CA VAL A 226 17.40 -10.40 -0.63
C VAL A 226 16.61 -11.15 0.48
N GLU A 227 15.93 -10.43 1.37
CA GLU A 227 15.04 -10.98 2.43
C GLU A 227 15.70 -11.68 3.64
N ASN A 228 16.99 -11.47 3.90
CA ASN A 228 17.69 -12.12 5.02
C ASN A 228 17.30 -11.57 6.40
N ALA A 229 16.74 -10.36 6.47
CA ALA A 229 16.44 -9.71 7.75
C ALA A 229 15.38 -10.43 8.60
N GLN A 230 14.53 -11.27 8.00
CA GLN A 230 13.49 -12.03 8.71
C GLN A 230 14.06 -13.05 9.70
N GLU A 231 15.26 -13.57 9.42
CA GLU A 231 15.94 -14.56 10.27
C GLU A 231 16.75 -13.91 11.41
N GLU A 232 17.05 -12.61 11.33
CA GLU A 232 17.98 -11.92 12.23
C GLU A 232 17.32 -10.89 13.16
N LEU A 233 16.17 -10.34 12.76
CA LEU A 233 15.50 -9.29 13.53
C LEU A 233 14.34 -9.85 14.34
N SER A 234 14.18 -9.31 15.55
CA SER A 234 12.95 -9.56 16.29
C SER A 234 11.76 -9.05 15.51
N PHE A 235 10.67 -9.78 15.65
CA PHE A 235 9.38 -9.45 15.11
C PHE A 235 8.91 -8.02 15.45
N LYS A 236 9.18 -7.54 16.67
CA LYS A 236 8.85 -6.17 17.11
C LYS A 236 9.63 -5.12 16.31
N THR A 237 10.90 -5.37 16.03
CA THR A 237 11.73 -4.46 15.23
C THR A 237 11.34 -4.49 13.76
N MET A 238 11.12 -5.67 13.17
CA MET A 238 10.64 -5.81 11.79
C MET A 238 9.40 -4.96 11.56
N GLN A 239 8.44 -5.07 12.46
CA GLN A 239 7.16 -4.41 12.32
C GLN A 239 7.24 -2.89 12.60
N ARG A 240 8.18 -2.48 13.46
CA ARG A 240 8.56 -1.07 13.61
C ARG A 240 9.20 -0.53 12.33
N ILE A 241 10.00 -1.36 11.63
CA ILE A 241 10.64 -0.98 10.39
C ILE A 241 9.59 -0.75 9.30
N GLU A 242 8.72 -1.72 9.14
CA GLU A 242 7.62 -1.69 8.20
C GLU A 242 6.74 -0.44 8.38
N ARG A 243 6.28 -0.17 9.60
CA ARG A 243 5.45 1.01 9.93
C ARG A 243 6.11 2.36 9.59
N GLN A 244 7.44 2.46 9.65
CA GLN A 244 8.14 3.75 9.47
C GLN A 244 8.77 3.94 8.08
N ALA A 245 9.17 2.86 7.42
CA ALA A 245 9.95 2.91 6.19
C ALA A 245 9.21 2.40 4.96
N LEU A 246 8.16 1.57 5.11
CA LEU A 246 7.54 0.92 3.97
C LEU A 246 6.96 1.92 2.97
N ALA A 247 6.20 2.92 3.43
CA ALA A 247 5.62 3.92 2.53
C ALA A 247 6.69 4.70 1.71
N ILE A 248 7.87 4.93 2.29
CA ILE A 248 8.99 5.59 1.60
C ILE A 248 9.63 4.64 0.59
N TYR A 249 9.83 3.38 0.99
CA TYR A 249 10.32 2.33 0.09
C TYR A 249 9.39 2.13 -1.12
N GLN A 250 8.07 2.10 -0.90
CA GLN A 250 7.07 1.96 -1.96
C GLN A 250 7.16 3.12 -2.95
N LYS A 251 7.22 4.37 -2.46
CA LYS A 251 7.41 5.55 -3.31
C LYS A 251 8.71 5.50 -4.13
N ALA A 252 9.82 5.06 -3.54
CA ALA A 252 11.08 4.90 -4.27
C ALA A 252 10.98 3.82 -5.37
N ARG A 253 10.24 2.72 -5.11
CA ARG A 253 9.96 1.67 -6.10
C ARG A 253 9.06 2.18 -7.22
N GLU A 254 8.08 3.03 -6.94
CA GLU A 254 7.28 3.68 -7.97
C GLU A 254 8.18 4.47 -8.93
N LEU A 255 9.07 5.31 -8.39
CA LEU A 255 10.00 6.13 -9.17
C LEU A 255 10.99 5.29 -9.99
N GLU A 256 11.49 4.18 -9.45
CA GLU A 256 12.35 3.24 -10.19
C GLU A 256 11.64 2.68 -11.43
N ILE A 257 10.34 2.42 -11.34
CA ILE A 257 9.57 1.89 -12.46
C ILE A 257 9.44 2.94 -13.56
N GLU A 258 9.12 4.20 -13.23
CA GLU A 258 9.09 5.30 -14.23
C GLU A 258 10.46 5.47 -14.89
N ASP A 259 11.53 5.39 -14.13
CA ASP A 259 12.89 5.48 -14.68
C ASP A 259 13.26 4.32 -15.62
N CYS A 260 12.67 3.13 -15.42
CA CYS A 260 12.95 1.93 -16.22
C CYS A 260 11.95 1.67 -17.37
N THR A 261 10.85 2.42 -17.48
CA THR A 261 9.81 2.20 -18.50
C THR A 261 9.84 3.29 -19.58
N PRO A 262 10.08 2.94 -20.86
CA PRO A 262 10.12 3.93 -21.95
C PRO A 262 8.75 4.55 -22.30
N ASP A 263 7.64 3.92 -21.89
CA ASP A 263 6.27 4.30 -22.22
C ASP A 263 5.41 4.56 -20.97
N ALA A 264 4.75 5.71 -20.94
CA ALA A 264 3.91 6.17 -19.83
C ALA A 264 2.70 5.26 -19.53
N ASP A 265 2.27 4.46 -20.52
CA ASP A 265 1.16 3.50 -20.39
C ASP A 265 1.59 2.19 -19.71
N ILE A 266 2.79 1.69 -20.01
CA ILE A 266 3.39 0.52 -19.34
C ILE A 266 3.78 0.90 -17.89
N PHE A 267 4.20 2.15 -17.69
CA PHE A 267 4.48 2.75 -16.40
C PHE A 267 3.28 2.69 -15.44
N HIS A 268 2.07 3.06 -15.91
CA HIS A 268 0.85 3.02 -15.09
C HIS A 268 0.44 1.60 -14.71
N GLN A 269 0.65 0.62 -15.60
CA GLN A 269 0.40 -0.80 -15.30
C GLN A 269 1.41 -1.37 -14.30
N SER A 270 2.70 -1.09 -14.49
CA SER A 270 3.79 -1.62 -13.66
C SER A 270 3.80 -1.04 -12.24
N VAL A 271 3.49 0.26 -12.08
CA VAL A 271 3.30 0.91 -10.77
C VAL A 271 2.08 0.34 -10.04
N LYS A 272 0.97 0.08 -10.74
CA LYS A 272 -0.21 -0.58 -10.16
C LYS A 272 0.12 -1.98 -9.63
N GLN A 273 0.92 -2.74 -10.38
CA GLN A 273 1.32 -4.09 -10.03
C GLN A 273 2.29 -4.12 -8.84
N ILE A 274 3.27 -3.20 -8.79
CA ILE A 274 4.19 -3.08 -7.64
C ILE A 274 3.49 -2.58 -6.39
N LYS A 275 2.53 -1.64 -6.51
CA LYS A 275 1.66 -1.22 -5.39
C LYS A 275 0.81 -2.37 -4.86
N SER A 276 0.34 -3.29 -5.71
CA SER A 276 -0.44 -4.45 -5.25
C SER A 276 0.44 -5.52 -4.60
N CYS A 277 1.60 -5.84 -5.18
CA CYS A 277 2.57 -6.77 -4.55
C CYS A 277 3.10 -6.26 -3.21
N GLN A 278 3.39 -4.95 -3.08
CA GLN A 278 3.86 -4.38 -1.83
C GLN A 278 2.77 -4.34 -0.74
N ARG A 279 1.48 -4.21 -1.12
CA ARG A 279 0.36 -4.36 -0.19
C ARG A 279 0.12 -5.81 0.21
N GLN A 280 0.31 -6.77 -0.70
CA GLN A 280 0.24 -8.19 -0.38
C GLN A 280 1.34 -8.60 0.59
N ILE A 281 2.59 -8.16 0.38
CA ILE A 281 3.70 -8.43 1.29
C ILE A 281 3.45 -7.83 2.68
N PHE A 282 2.95 -6.58 2.76
CA PHE A 282 2.57 -5.95 4.04
C PHE A 282 1.48 -6.74 4.78
N ASN A 283 0.46 -7.21 4.05
CA ASN A 283 -0.63 -7.99 4.65
C ASN A 283 -0.16 -9.39 5.09
N ILE A 284 0.74 -10.02 4.33
CA ILE A 284 1.37 -11.29 4.71
C ILE A 284 2.23 -11.09 5.97
N GLN A 285 3.00 -10.00 6.06
CA GLN A 285 3.81 -9.66 7.24
C GLN A 285 2.92 -9.35 8.48
N GLU A 286 1.79 -8.67 8.31
CA GLU A 286 0.80 -8.44 9.38
C GLU A 286 0.03 -9.72 9.78
N ASN A 287 -0.19 -10.67 8.87
CA ASN A 287 -0.84 -11.95 9.18
C ASN A 287 0.12 -12.93 9.88
N ILE A 288 1.37 -13.04 9.41
CA ILE A 288 2.45 -13.72 10.14
C ILE A 288 2.59 -13.10 11.53
N ARG A 289 2.38 -11.78 11.64
CA ARG A 289 2.35 -11.10 12.94
C ARG A 289 1.28 -11.58 13.88
N LYS A 290 0.03 -11.64 13.42
CA LYS A 290 -1.07 -12.08 14.25
C LYS A 290 -0.82 -13.51 14.73
N LEU A 291 -0.33 -14.37 13.84
CA LEU A 291 0.06 -15.74 14.16
C LEU A 291 1.22 -15.83 15.17
N SER A 292 2.25 -14.97 15.10
CA SER A 292 3.33 -14.95 16.08
C SER A 292 2.90 -14.42 17.46
N VAL A 293 2.02 -13.41 17.51
CA VAL A 293 1.44 -12.89 18.77
C VAL A 293 0.50 -13.92 19.40
N ASP A 294 -0.26 -14.65 18.59
CA ASP A 294 -1.12 -15.74 19.05
C ASP A 294 -0.31 -16.96 19.51
N MET A 295 0.85 -17.25 18.88
CA MET A 295 1.83 -18.23 19.35
C MET A 295 2.46 -17.86 20.69
N GLU A 296 2.88 -16.60 20.89
CA GLU A 296 3.41 -16.15 22.19
C GLU A 296 2.32 -16.17 23.28
N ARG A 297 1.06 -15.89 22.93
CA ARG A 297 -0.09 -16.08 23.82
C ARG A 297 -0.35 -17.55 24.14
N THR A 298 -0.23 -18.46 23.17
CA THR A 298 -0.37 -19.91 23.43
C THR A 298 0.81 -20.44 24.24
N HIS A 299 2.04 -19.96 24.01
CA HIS A 299 3.21 -20.32 24.82
C HIS A 299 3.10 -19.82 26.27
N SER A 300 2.54 -18.62 26.48
CA SER A 300 2.25 -18.08 27.82
C SER A 300 1.08 -18.78 28.52
N LEU A 301 0.14 -19.36 27.77
CA LEU A 301 -0.96 -20.18 28.31
C LEU A 301 -0.48 -21.61 28.63
N LEU A 302 0.45 -22.16 27.85
CA LEU A 302 1.08 -23.46 28.11
C LEU A 302 2.03 -23.43 29.32
N TYR A 303 2.64 -22.29 29.65
CA TYR A 303 3.48 -22.14 30.85
C TYR A 303 2.72 -22.04 32.18
N ASN A 304 1.38 -21.86 32.13
CA ASN A 304 0.52 -21.83 33.33
C ASN A 304 -0.25 -23.15 33.56
N TRP A 305 0.05 -24.19 32.77
CA TRP A 305 -0.49 -25.53 32.99
C TRP A 305 0.64 -26.52 33.27
N GLY A 306 1.11 -26.50 34.52
CA GLY A 306 1.99 -27.52 35.05
C GLY A 306 1.31 -28.26 36.20
N SER A 307 0.82 -29.47 35.94
CA SER A 307 1.14 -30.65 36.76
C SER A 307 0.60 -31.91 36.08
N GLU A 308 1.52 -32.76 35.63
CA GLU A 308 1.30 -34.17 35.31
C GLU A 308 0.65 -34.91 36.47
N LYS A 309 -0.38 -35.70 36.15
CA LYS A 309 -0.65 -37.07 36.63
C LYS A 309 -2.09 -37.39 36.27
N ASP A 310 -2.27 -38.12 35.18
CA ASP A 310 -3.08 -39.33 35.14
C ASP A 310 -3.31 -39.77 33.68
N LEU A 311 -3.32 -41.09 33.51
CA LEU A 311 -3.71 -41.86 32.32
C LEU A 311 -2.61 -42.11 31.28
N ILE A 312 -1.54 -42.74 31.75
CA ILE A 312 -0.91 -43.88 31.05
C ILE A 312 -1.72 -45.14 31.43
N SER A 313 -2.56 -45.60 30.52
CA SER A 313 -3.09 -46.97 30.32
C SER A 313 -4.24 -46.79 29.33
N THR A 314 -4.32 -47.42 28.16
CA THR A 314 -4.02 -48.80 27.81
C THR A 314 -4.01 -48.82 26.28
N VAL A 315 -2.94 -49.29 25.66
CA VAL A 315 -2.89 -49.67 24.24
C VAL A 315 -2.59 -51.16 24.20
N GLU A 316 -3.11 -51.84 23.18
CA GLU A 316 -2.98 -53.27 22.83
C GLU A 316 -4.09 -54.15 23.44
N THR A 317 -4.89 -54.95 22.72
CA THR A 317 -4.85 -55.52 21.36
C THR A 317 -6.26 -56.03 21.01
N LYS A 318 -6.62 -56.06 19.71
CA LYS A 318 -7.11 -57.26 18.96
C LYS A 318 -7.94 -56.89 17.74
N GLU A 319 -7.46 -57.36 16.59
CA GLU A 319 -8.22 -57.64 15.38
C GLU A 319 -9.22 -58.78 15.66
N ASN A 320 -10.47 -58.62 15.21
CA ASN A 320 -11.25 -59.66 14.53
C ASN A 320 -12.57 -59.09 14.00
N MET A 321 -12.94 -59.58 12.82
CA MET A 321 -14.22 -59.34 12.15
C MET A 321 -15.39 -59.89 12.96
N ASP A 322 -16.47 -59.14 13.06
CA ASP A 322 -17.84 -59.68 13.06
C ASP A 322 -18.86 -58.59 12.71
N GLU A 323 -19.81 -58.96 11.86
CA GLU A 323 -20.98 -58.20 11.47
C GLU A 323 -21.94 -58.00 12.66
N SER A 324 -22.72 -56.92 12.58
CA SER A 324 -23.83 -56.53 13.46
C SER A 324 -23.49 -55.77 14.76
N ASN A 325 -23.56 -54.43 14.70
CA ASN A 325 -24.58 -53.69 15.44
C ASN A 325 -24.56 -52.20 15.07
N ASP A 326 -25.67 -51.79 14.47
CA ASP A 326 -26.03 -50.50 13.89
C ASP A 326 -26.28 -49.41 14.96
N LYS A 327 -25.29 -49.08 15.79
CA LYS A 327 -25.42 -48.03 16.83
C LYS A 327 -24.12 -47.26 17.17
N ASP A 328 -23.35 -46.85 16.16
CA ASP A 328 -22.28 -45.85 16.40
C ASP A 328 -21.97 -44.93 15.19
N THR A 329 -22.95 -44.70 14.32
CA THR A 329 -22.74 -44.01 13.03
C THR A 329 -22.88 -42.48 13.08
N ASP A 330 -23.48 -41.91 14.12
CA ASP A 330 -23.73 -40.46 14.20
C ASP A 330 -22.52 -39.61 14.66
N GLN A 331 -21.48 -40.22 15.26
CA GLN A 331 -20.34 -39.43 15.76
C GLN A 331 -19.36 -38.97 14.65
N ASN A 332 -19.39 -39.57 13.47
CA ASN A 332 -18.40 -39.32 12.41
C ASN A 332 -18.93 -38.54 11.19
N ILE A 333 -20.18 -38.08 11.23
CA ILE A 333 -20.82 -37.28 10.16
C ILE A 333 -21.00 -35.85 10.65
N HIS A 334 -20.74 -34.88 9.76
CA HIS A 334 -21.08 -33.47 9.94
C HIS A 334 -22.31 -33.16 9.08
N THR A 335 -23.38 -32.70 9.71
CA THR A 335 -24.61 -32.29 9.04
C THR A 335 -24.70 -30.76 9.04
N PHE A 336 -24.71 -30.17 7.86
CA PHE A 336 -24.89 -28.74 7.66
C PHE A 336 -26.36 -28.33 7.87
N ASP A 337 -26.61 -27.05 8.12
CA ASP A 337 -27.96 -26.54 8.39
C ASP A 337 -28.91 -26.70 7.19
N ASN A 338 -28.36 -26.80 5.97
CA ASN A 338 -29.11 -27.12 4.76
C ASN A 338 -29.36 -28.63 4.56
N GLY A 339 -29.00 -29.46 5.52
CA GLY A 339 -29.24 -30.90 5.53
C GLY A 339 -28.19 -31.73 4.78
N ILE A 340 -27.19 -31.11 4.15
CA ILE A 340 -26.07 -31.82 3.52
C ILE A 340 -25.24 -32.51 4.60
N LYS A 341 -24.83 -33.75 4.34
CA LYS A 341 -24.01 -34.56 5.25
C LYS A 341 -22.64 -34.83 4.65
N LEU A 342 -21.56 -34.58 5.37
CA LEU A 342 -20.20 -34.98 4.96
C LEU A 342 -19.54 -35.79 6.07
N TYR A 343 -18.69 -36.75 5.73
CA TYR A 343 -17.88 -37.41 6.74
C TYR A 343 -16.88 -36.42 7.36
N LYS A 344 -16.78 -36.39 8.70
CA LYS A 344 -15.84 -35.49 9.42
C LYS A 344 -14.39 -35.71 9.02
N ARG A 345 -14.02 -36.93 8.63
CA ARG A 345 -12.68 -37.28 8.10
C ARG A 345 -12.36 -36.65 6.74
N HIS A 346 -13.36 -36.15 6.01
CA HIS A 346 -13.18 -35.42 4.75
C HIS A 346 -12.98 -33.92 4.97
N LEU A 347 -13.18 -33.43 6.20
CA LEU A 347 -13.08 -32.02 6.55
C LEU A 347 -11.80 -31.75 7.35
N ILE A 348 -11.11 -30.67 7.05
CA ILE A 348 -9.95 -30.24 7.87
C ILE A 348 -10.41 -29.68 9.21
N GLU A 349 -9.51 -29.70 10.18
CA GLU A 349 -9.76 -29.16 11.53
C GLU A 349 -10.22 -27.69 11.49
N VAL A 350 -9.62 -26.87 10.63
CA VAL A 350 -10.02 -25.45 10.47
C VAL A 350 -11.45 -25.33 9.93
N GLN A 351 -11.83 -26.15 8.95
CA GLN A 351 -13.20 -26.19 8.41
C GLN A 351 -14.19 -26.66 9.47
N ARG A 352 -13.85 -27.70 10.25
CA ARG A 352 -14.69 -28.18 11.35
C ARG A 352 -14.90 -27.10 12.42
N ALA A 353 -13.85 -26.38 12.80
CA ALA A 353 -13.95 -25.26 13.74
C ALA A 353 -14.77 -24.08 13.16
N ARG A 354 -14.67 -23.83 11.86
CA ARG A 354 -15.47 -22.83 11.14
C ARG A 354 -16.97 -23.17 11.18
N TYR A 355 -17.30 -24.42 10.88
CA TYR A 355 -18.70 -24.89 10.86
C TYR A 355 -19.36 -24.94 12.25
N GLN A 356 -18.57 -24.91 13.33
CA GLN A 356 -19.11 -24.73 14.68
C GLN A 356 -19.62 -23.30 14.94
N LYS A 357 -19.16 -22.30 14.19
CA LYS A 357 -19.62 -20.90 14.32
C LYS A 357 -20.82 -20.63 13.42
N VAL A 358 -20.72 -21.02 12.15
CA VAL A 358 -21.77 -20.92 11.14
C VAL A 358 -21.81 -22.23 10.40
N ASN A 359 -22.89 -23.01 10.57
CA ASN A 359 -22.97 -24.39 10.09
C ASN A 359 -23.46 -24.48 8.62
N LEU A 360 -22.84 -23.67 7.76
CA LEU A 360 -23.04 -23.67 6.31
C LEU A 360 -21.67 -23.63 5.62
N HIS A 361 -21.59 -24.20 4.41
CA HIS A 361 -20.35 -24.19 3.65
C HIS A 361 -20.32 -22.93 2.78
N GLU A 362 -19.54 -21.95 3.20
CA GLU A 362 -19.36 -20.68 2.46
C GLU A 362 -20.70 -19.99 2.18
N PRO A 363 -21.36 -19.44 3.22
CA PRO A 363 -22.77 -19.04 3.17
C PRO A 363 -23.12 -18.05 2.05
N GLU A 364 -22.19 -17.16 1.68
CA GLU A 364 -22.38 -16.22 0.57
C GLU A 364 -22.34 -16.91 -0.80
N GLU A 365 -21.42 -17.86 -0.99
CA GLU A 365 -21.31 -18.60 -2.25
C GLU A 365 -22.51 -19.54 -2.43
N GLU A 366 -22.87 -20.28 -1.37
CA GLU A 366 -24.05 -21.15 -1.34
C GLU A 366 -25.34 -20.42 -1.71
N ARG A 367 -25.51 -19.20 -1.19
CA ARG A 367 -26.67 -18.35 -1.50
C ARG A 367 -26.75 -18.04 -2.99
N TRP A 368 -25.67 -17.52 -3.57
CA TRP A 368 -25.65 -17.16 -5.00
C TRP A 368 -25.79 -18.38 -5.89
N PHE A 369 -25.15 -19.49 -5.53
CA PHE A 369 -25.30 -20.77 -6.21
C PHE A 369 -26.78 -21.19 -6.26
N SER A 370 -27.47 -21.11 -5.14
CA SER A 370 -28.89 -21.43 -5.04
C SER A 370 -29.77 -20.47 -5.84
N GLU A 371 -29.53 -19.15 -5.75
CA GLU A 371 -30.30 -18.14 -6.48
C GLU A 371 -30.19 -18.31 -8.01
N ILE A 372 -29.00 -18.66 -8.54
CA ILE A 372 -28.81 -18.89 -9.98
C ILE A 372 -29.58 -20.13 -10.44
N LEU A 373 -29.54 -21.22 -9.67
CA LEU A 373 -30.20 -22.47 -10.05
C LEU A 373 -31.73 -22.41 -9.86
N LEU A 374 -32.24 -21.63 -8.90
CA LEU A 374 -33.67 -21.50 -8.62
C LEU A 374 -34.41 -20.55 -9.58
N LYS A 375 -33.74 -19.53 -10.15
CA LYS A 375 -34.37 -18.48 -10.99
C LYS A 375 -34.84 -18.93 -12.38
N LYS A 376 -34.71 -20.20 -12.74
CA LYS A 376 -35.15 -20.69 -14.05
C LYS A 376 -36.60 -21.17 -13.99
N GLU A 377 -37.50 -20.39 -14.59
CA GLU A 377 -38.92 -20.73 -14.72
C GLU A 377 -39.27 -21.62 -15.94
N GLU A 378 -38.38 -21.82 -16.92
CA GLU A 378 -38.83 -22.42 -18.20
C GLU A 378 -38.24 -23.77 -18.64
N ASP A 379 -37.07 -24.23 -18.19
CA ASP A 379 -36.57 -25.58 -18.57
C ASP A 379 -35.65 -26.17 -17.48
N LYS A 380 -36.22 -26.97 -16.58
CA LYS A 380 -35.47 -27.61 -15.48
C LYS A 380 -34.67 -28.82 -15.92
N ASP A 381 -35.04 -29.48 -17.02
CA ASP A 381 -34.51 -30.80 -17.38
C ASP A 381 -33.21 -30.77 -18.20
N ASP A 382 -32.78 -29.59 -18.63
CA ASP A 382 -31.65 -29.40 -19.56
C ASP A 382 -30.53 -28.51 -18.97
N SER A 383 -30.44 -28.39 -17.63
CA SER A 383 -29.43 -27.55 -17.00
C SER A 383 -28.11 -28.30 -16.76
N ILE A 384 -26.99 -27.72 -17.21
CA ILE A 384 -25.63 -28.23 -16.97
C ILE A 384 -24.87 -27.36 -15.94
N LEU A 385 -24.35 -28.00 -14.89
CA LEU A 385 -23.37 -27.47 -13.95
C LEU A 385 -21.97 -28.02 -14.27
N VAL A 386 -20.97 -27.14 -14.29
CA VAL A 386 -19.56 -27.53 -14.26
C VAL A 386 -18.95 -27.08 -12.94
N ASP A 387 -18.48 -28.04 -12.14
CA ASP A 387 -17.85 -27.80 -10.83
C ASP A 387 -16.33 -28.01 -10.94
N VAL A 388 -15.58 -26.91 -10.96
CA VAL A 388 -14.11 -26.91 -11.12
C VAL A 388 -13.46 -26.79 -9.75
N GLY A 389 -12.78 -27.86 -9.32
CA GLY A 389 -12.27 -27.99 -7.96
C GLY A 389 -13.32 -28.60 -7.02
N ALA A 390 -13.98 -29.68 -7.46
CA ALA A 390 -15.13 -30.26 -6.75
C ALA A 390 -14.79 -30.83 -5.36
N ALA A 391 -13.51 -31.11 -5.06
CA ALA A 391 -13.00 -31.53 -3.76
C ALA A 391 -13.83 -32.64 -3.10
N VAL A 392 -14.58 -32.32 -2.03
CA VAL A 392 -15.37 -33.28 -1.25
C VAL A 392 -16.81 -33.43 -1.75
N GLY A 393 -17.20 -32.76 -2.83
CA GLY A 393 -18.50 -32.93 -3.50
C GLY A 393 -19.66 -32.10 -2.95
N TYR A 394 -19.41 -31.10 -2.10
CA TYR A 394 -20.46 -30.33 -1.44
C TYR A 394 -21.44 -29.69 -2.44
N TYR A 395 -20.93 -28.95 -3.44
CA TYR A 395 -21.76 -28.27 -4.43
C TYR A 395 -22.45 -29.22 -5.41
N CYS A 396 -21.88 -30.41 -5.64
CA CYS A 396 -22.55 -31.47 -6.40
C CYS A 396 -23.82 -31.97 -5.68
N ILE A 397 -23.74 -32.17 -4.35
CA ILE A 397 -24.89 -32.57 -3.53
C ILE A 397 -25.92 -31.44 -3.47
N LEU A 398 -25.48 -30.21 -3.22
CA LEU A 398 -26.36 -29.04 -3.17
C LEU A 398 -27.13 -28.84 -4.49
N ALA A 399 -26.44 -28.96 -5.63
CA ALA A 399 -27.07 -28.87 -6.94
C ALA A 399 -28.17 -29.91 -7.13
N LYS A 400 -27.95 -31.15 -6.69
CA LYS A 400 -28.94 -32.23 -6.76
C LYS A 400 -30.12 -32.03 -5.82
N GLN A 401 -29.91 -31.43 -4.65
CA GLN A 401 -31.00 -31.04 -3.76
C GLN A 401 -31.89 -29.94 -4.37
N ILE A 402 -31.30 -28.99 -5.10
CA ILE A 402 -32.03 -27.87 -5.72
C ILE A 402 -32.72 -28.28 -7.02
N SER A 403 -32.02 -29.04 -7.87
CA SER A 403 -32.49 -29.49 -9.17
C SER A 403 -32.08 -30.95 -9.38
N PRO A 404 -32.95 -31.92 -9.04
CA PRO A 404 -32.63 -33.34 -9.18
C PRO A 404 -32.23 -33.74 -10.61
N SER A 405 -32.82 -33.14 -11.65
CA SER A 405 -32.52 -33.45 -13.05
C SER A 405 -31.24 -32.78 -13.60
N ILE A 406 -30.57 -31.89 -12.85
CA ILE A 406 -29.37 -31.19 -13.34
C ILE A 406 -28.25 -32.15 -13.75
N GLN A 407 -27.60 -31.89 -14.88
CA GLN A 407 -26.40 -32.60 -15.29
C GLN A 407 -25.16 -31.94 -14.67
N ILE A 408 -24.27 -32.71 -14.07
CA ILE A 408 -23.11 -32.21 -13.34
C ILE A 408 -21.84 -32.80 -13.93
N HIS A 409 -20.90 -31.93 -14.31
CA HIS A 409 -19.53 -32.30 -14.68
C HIS A 409 -18.58 -31.78 -13.60
N ALA A 410 -18.12 -32.68 -12.73
CA ALA A 410 -17.21 -32.36 -11.63
C ALA A 410 -15.76 -32.63 -12.04
N PHE A 411 -14.88 -31.63 -11.94
CA PHE A 411 -13.45 -31.75 -12.21
C PHE A 411 -12.67 -31.78 -10.89
N GLU A 412 -12.06 -32.92 -10.60
CA GLU A 412 -11.20 -33.12 -9.42
C GLU A 412 -10.07 -34.10 -9.76
N PRO A 413 -8.83 -33.63 -9.92
CA PRO A 413 -7.72 -34.47 -10.38
C PRO A 413 -7.16 -35.40 -9.30
N LEU A 414 -7.38 -35.14 -8.00
CA LEU A 414 -6.80 -35.94 -6.92
C LEU A 414 -7.68 -37.14 -6.57
N THR A 415 -7.11 -38.35 -6.68
CA THR A 415 -7.82 -39.62 -6.43
C THR A 415 -8.44 -39.70 -5.03
N ILE A 416 -7.80 -39.13 -4.02
CA ILE A 416 -8.34 -39.12 -2.65
C ILE A 416 -9.59 -38.25 -2.54
N HIS A 417 -9.62 -37.09 -3.20
CA HIS A 417 -10.79 -36.21 -3.21
C HIS A 417 -11.93 -36.82 -4.03
N GLN A 418 -11.62 -37.44 -5.17
CA GLN A 418 -12.60 -38.20 -5.96
C GLN A 418 -13.29 -39.27 -5.11
N LYS A 419 -12.53 -40.03 -4.31
CA LYS A 419 -13.09 -41.03 -3.40
C LYS A 419 -13.99 -40.38 -2.34
N ASN A 420 -13.53 -39.30 -1.72
CA ASN A 420 -14.32 -38.58 -0.70
C ASN A 420 -15.63 -38.02 -1.29
N LEU A 421 -15.59 -37.48 -2.51
CA LEU A 421 -16.75 -36.99 -3.24
C LEU A 421 -17.77 -38.10 -3.47
N LEU A 422 -17.35 -39.27 -3.97
CA LEU A 422 -18.24 -40.40 -4.21
C LEU A 422 -18.87 -40.93 -2.90
N GLU A 423 -18.08 -41.05 -1.83
CA GLU A 423 -18.58 -41.47 -0.52
C GLU A 423 -19.60 -40.47 0.05
N ASN A 424 -19.35 -39.17 -0.11
CA ASN A 424 -20.28 -38.13 0.33
C ASN A 424 -21.56 -38.07 -0.53
N LEU A 425 -21.47 -38.28 -1.85
CA LEU A 425 -22.66 -38.41 -2.71
C LEU A 425 -23.54 -39.57 -2.23
N HIS A 426 -22.94 -40.74 -1.99
CA HIS A 426 -23.66 -41.91 -1.47
C HIS A 426 -24.29 -41.63 -0.10
N LEU A 427 -23.57 -40.97 0.81
CA LEU A 427 -24.07 -40.58 2.14
C LEU A 427 -25.33 -39.71 2.08
N ASN A 428 -25.48 -38.90 1.02
CA ASN A 428 -26.64 -38.03 0.82
C ASN A 428 -27.70 -38.67 -0.09
N GLY A 429 -27.59 -39.97 -0.40
CA GLY A 429 -28.53 -40.67 -1.27
C GLY A 429 -28.43 -40.28 -2.75
N VAL A 430 -27.33 -39.64 -3.16
CA VAL A 430 -27.10 -39.23 -4.55
C VAL A 430 -26.32 -40.33 -5.26
N ASN A 431 -27.03 -41.20 -5.96
CA ASN A 431 -26.46 -42.20 -6.87
C ASN A 431 -27.06 -41.97 -8.26
N ASP A 432 -26.56 -40.95 -8.94
CA ASP A 432 -27.20 -40.35 -10.11
C ASP A 432 -26.32 -40.48 -11.35
N GLN A 433 -26.90 -40.97 -12.45
CA GLN A 433 -26.22 -41.14 -13.73
C GLN A 433 -25.90 -39.80 -14.41
N ASN A 434 -26.51 -38.71 -13.96
CA ASN A 434 -26.29 -37.36 -14.47
C ASN A 434 -25.09 -36.65 -13.82
N ILE A 435 -24.27 -37.36 -13.02
CA ILE A 435 -23.01 -36.82 -12.47
C ILE A 435 -21.83 -37.51 -13.13
N THR A 436 -21.01 -36.74 -13.86
CA THR A 436 -19.77 -37.22 -14.48
C THR A 436 -18.57 -36.63 -13.76
N LEU A 437 -17.70 -37.50 -13.24
CA LEU A 437 -16.45 -37.11 -12.57
C LEU A 437 -15.26 -37.19 -13.53
N HIS A 438 -14.59 -36.05 -13.72
CA HIS A 438 -13.43 -35.91 -14.59
C HIS A 438 -12.15 -35.87 -13.75
N LYS A 439 -11.19 -36.74 -14.09
CA LYS A 439 -9.88 -36.84 -13.41
C LYS A 439 -8.87 -35.79 -13.89
N GLN A 440 -9.28 -34.91 -14.80
CA GLN A 440 -8.44 -33.85 -15.36
C GLN A 440 -8.61 -32.57 -14.55
N ALA A 441 -7.58 -31.73 -14.52
CA ALA A 441 -7.68 -30.36 -14.02
C ALA A 441 -8.05 -29.41 -15.16
N ILE A 442 -8.85 -28.38 -14.88
CA ILE A 442 -9.06 -27.29 -15.83
C ILE A 442 -7.90 -26.31 -15.76
N ALA A 443 -7.32 -25.93 -16.91
CA ALA A 443 -6.21 -24.99 -17.00
C ALA A 443 -6.26 -24.16 -18.30
N ALA A 444 -5.29 -23.25 -18.47
CA ALA A 444 -5.18 -22.40 -19.67
C ALA A 444 -4.74 -23.16 -20.93
N THR A 445 -4.13 -24.35 -20.79
CA THR A 445 -3.65 -25.18 -21.91
C THR A 445 -3.85 -26.67 -21.63
N ILE A 446 -3.95 -27.47 -22.69
CA ILE A 446 -4.02 -28.94 -22.63
C ILE A 446 -2.61 -29.50 -22.43
N GLY A 447 -2.44 -30.47 -21.54
CA GLY A 447 -1.16 -31.10 -21.25
C GLY A 447 -1.12 -31.72 -19.87
N GLU A 448 -0.01 -31.51 -19.17
CA GLU A 448 0.21 -32.02 -17.82
C GLU A 448 0.66 -30.90 -16.90
N CYS A 449 0.26 -30.94 -15.63
CA CYS A 449 0.74 -30.02 -14.62
C CYS A 449 1.02 -30.72 -13.29
N LEU A 450 1.90 -30.11 -12.49
CA LEU A 450 2.33 -30.65 -11.21
C LEU A 450 1.46 -30.08 -10.07
N PHE A 451 0.78 -30.97 -9.34
CA PHE A 451 0.03 -30.66 -8.13
C PHE A 451 0.85 -31.05 -6.90
N GLN A 452 1.05 -30.12 -5.96
CA GLN A 452 1.65 -30.46 -4.67
C GLN A 452 0.57 -31.01 -3.74
N GLN A 453 0.69 -32.29 -3.35
CA GLN A 453 -0.25 -32.90 -2.42
C GLN A 453 0.08 -32.43 -1.00
N ARG A 454 -0.74 -31.53 -0.45
CA ARG A 454 -0.87 -31.36 1.00
C ARG A 454 -2.07 -32.19 1.43
N LYS A 455 -2.05 -32.75 2.66
CA LYS A 455 -3.03 -33.75 3.12
C LYS A 455 -4.51 -33.40 2.86
N PHE A 456 -4.86 -32.12 2.68
CA PHE A 456 -6.23 -31.65 2.48
C PHE A 456 -6.39 -30.35 1.66
N SER A 457 -5.36 -29.93 0.91
CA SER A 457 -5.45 -28.82 -0.07
C SER A 457 -4.39 -29.00 -1.15
N SER A 458 -4.60 -28.45 -2.34
CA SER A 458 -3.64 -28.57 -3.43
C SER A 458 -3.50 -27.27 -4.21
N HIS A 459 -2.28 -26.97 -4.63
CA HIS A 459 -1.92 -25.80 -5.43
C HIS A 459 -1.13 -26.23 -6.67
N LEU A 460 -1.30 -25.48 -7.76
CA LEU A 460 -0.50 -25.58 -8.96
C LEU A 460 0.93 -25.08 -8.69
N VAL A 461 1.94 -25.89 -9.04
CA VAL A 461 3.37 -25.51 -8.92
C VAL A 461 3.89 -25.03 -10.28
N LYS A 462 4.35 -23.77 -10.37
CA LYS A 462 5.14 -23.27 -11.51
C LYS A 462 6.59 -23.78 -11.35
N SER A 463 7.16 -24.36 -12.40
CA SER A 463 8.29 -25.31 -12.33
C SER A 463 9.61 -24.78 -11.74
N GLU A 464 10.30 -25.71 -11.06
CA GLU A 464 11.75 -25.85 -10.82
C GLU A 464 12.51 -24.72 -10.13
N THR A 465 12.41 -24.66 -8.80
CA THR A 465 13.61 -24.51 -7.96
C THR A 465 13.33 -24.99 -6.54
N THR A 466 14.25 -25.81 -6.03
CA THR A 466 14.33 -26.41 -4.67
C THR A 466 13.34 -27.55 -4.34
N GLN A 467 13.85 -28.77 -4.49
CA GLN A 467 13.30 -29.99 -3.87
C GLN A 467 13.26 -29.81 -2.34
N ASN A 468 12.09 -29.46 -1.80
CA ASN A 468 11.79 -29.65 -0.39
C ASN A 468 11.39 -31.11 -0.19
N LYS A 469 12.22 -31.89 0.51
CA LYS A 469 12.16 -33.37 0.62
C LYS A 469 10.91 -33.96 1.33
N ASN A 470 9.86 -33.20 1.62
CA ASN A 470 8.72 -33.67 2.42
C ASN A 470 7.32 -33.47 1.80
N SER A 471 7.18 -33.19 0.50
CA SER A 471 5.87 -33.04 -0.16
C SER A 471 5.78 -33.87 -1.43
N GLN A 472 4.93 -34.90 -1.43
CA GLN A 472 4.60 -35.69 -2.62
C GLN A 472 3.94 -34.77 -3.67
N SER A 473 4.53 -34.70 -4.87
CA SER A 473 3.95 -33.96 -5.99
C SER A 473 3.39 -34.98 -6.98
N VAL A 474 2.18 -34.74 -7.47
CA VAL A 474 1.44 -35.63 -8.37
C VAL A 474 1.28 -34.93 -9.71
N LEU A 475 1.62 -35.61 -10.80
CA LEU A 475 1.41 -35.12 -12.16
C LEU A 475 -0.04 -35.43 -12.56
N VAL A 476 -0.75 -34.42 -13.07
CA VAL A 476 -2.15 -34.56 -13.47
C VAL A 476 -2.36 -34.05 -14.90
N GLN A 477 -3.30 -34.66 -15.61
CA GLN A 477 -3.67 -34.23 -16.95
C GLN A 477 -4.52 -32.96 -16.88
N THR A 478 -4.29 -32.02 -17.79
CA THR A 478 -5.06 -30.78 -17.92
C THR A 478 -5.87 -30.73 -19.20
N ILE A 479 -7.04 -30.08 -19.13
CA ILE A 479 -7.87 -29.73 -20.27
C ILE A 479 -8.33 -28.28 -20.14
N THR A 480 -8.58 -27.60 -21.25
CA THR A 480 -9.18 -26.25 -21.27
C THR A 480 -10.70 -26.35 -21.25
N LEU A 481 -11.39 -25.40 -20.62
CA LEU A 481 -12.85 -25.32 -20.69
C LEU A 481 -13.35 -25.14 -22.12
N ASP A 482 -12.64 -24.40 -22.98
CA ASP A 482 -12.98 -24.25 -24.40
C ASP A 482 -13.08 -25.60 -25.09
N LYS A 483 -12.06 -26.45 -24.96
CA LYS A 483 -12.07 -27.82 -25.51
C LYS A 483 -13.18 -28.69 -24.92
N PHE A 484 -13.43 -28.61 -23.63
CA PHE A 484 -14.51 -29.35 -22.99
C PHE A 484 -15.89 -28.90 -23.52
N CYS A 485 -16.12 -27.59 -23.64
CA CYS A 485 -17.40 -27.03 -24.06
C CYS A 485 -17.74 -27.29 -25.54
N CYS A 486 -16.77 -27.65 -26.39
CA CYS A 486 -17.01 -27.93 -27.81
C CYS A 486 -18.08 -29.01 -28.03
N ASP A 487 -18.07 -30.05 -27.20
CA ASP A 487 -18.84 -31.27 -27.42
C ASP A 487 -20.06 -31.38 -26.48
N ILE A 488 -20.33 -30.33 -25.68
CA ILE A 488 -21.38 -30.30 -24.66
C ILE A 488 -22.59 -29.51 -25.15
N GLN A 489 -23.76 -30.12 -25.07
CA GLN A 489 -25.05 -29.48 -25.33
C GLN A 489 -26.05 -29.93 -24.26
N PRO A 490 -26.96 -29.05 -23.81
CA PRO A 490 -27.10 -27.62 -24.18
C PRO A 490 -25.99 -26.73 -23.58
N ASP A 491 -26.14 -25.41 -23.70
CA ASP A 491 -25.20 -24.43 -23.12
C ASP A 491 -25.11 -24.56 -21.60
N ILE A 492 -23.91 -24.32 -21.05
CA ILE A 492 -23.62 -24.49 -19.64
C ILE A 492 -24.36 -23.44 -18.83
N THR A 493 -25.16 -23.91 -17.88
CA THR A 493 -25.94 -23.04 -17.00
C THR A 493 -25.03 -22.30 -16.03
N LEU A 494 -24.14 -23.00 -15.35
CA LEU A 494 -23.27 -22.44 -14.33
C LEU A 494 -21.92 -23.13 -14.35
N VAL A 495 -20.85 -22.34 -14.30
CA VAL A 495 -19.51 -22.82 -13.94
C VAL A 495 -19.18 -22.30 -12.55
N LYS A 496 -18.93 -23.21 -11.61
CA LYS A 496 -18.41 -22.92 -10.29
C LYS A 496 -16.91 -23.21 -10.27
N VAL A 497 -16.12 -22.27 -9.75
CA VAL A 497 -14.66 -22.37 -9.70
C VAL A 497 -14.20 -22.14 -8.27
N ASP A 498 -13.62 -23.15 -7.66
CA ASP A 498 -12.96 -23.05 -6.36
C ASP A 498 -11.64 -23.80 -6.44
N VAL A 499 -10.66 -23.12 -7.02
CA VAL A 499 -9.30 -23.63 -7.19
C VAL A 499 -8.36 -22.68 -6.49
N GLN A 500 -7.43 -23.21 -5.72
CA GLN A 500 -6.60 -22.43 -4.81
C GLN A 500 -5.46 -21.70 -5.57
N GLY A 501 -5.79 -20.62 -6.29
CA GLY A 501 -4.84 -19.77 -7.02
C GLY A 501 -4.71 -20.03 -8.52
N GLY A 502 -5.56 -20.89 -9.11
CA GLY A 502 -5.58 -21.23 -10.54
C GLY A 502 -6.76 -20.61 -11.33
N GLU A 503 -7.50 -19.69 -10.74
CA GLU A 503 -8.76 -19.15 -11.26
C GLU A 503 -8.56 -18.39 -12.58
N ILE A 504 -7.42 -17.70 -12.71
CA ILE A 504 -7.06 -16.98 -13.95
C ILE A 504 -6.77 -17.96 -15.07
N GLU A 505 -6.05 -19.04 -14.79
CA GLU A 505 -5.75 -20.09 -15.75
C GLU A 505 -7.04 -20.78 -16.22
N VAL A 506 -8.02 -21.00 -15.33
CA VAL A 506 -9.36 -21.51 -15.68
C VAL A 506 -10.08 -20.56 -16.64
N LEU A 507 -10.11 -19.25 -16.34
CA LEU A 507 -10.76 -18.24 -17.18
C LEU A 507 -10.06 -18.04 -18.54
N GLN A 508 -8.74 -18.16 -18.58
CA GLN A 508 -7.96 -18.11 -19.83
C GLN A 508 -8.25 -19.31 -20.71
N GLY A 509 -8.39 -20.50 -20.11
CA GLY A 509 -8.80 -21.72 -20.82
C GLY A 509 -10.28 -21.75 -21.23
N ALA A 510 -11.06 -20.73 -20.90
CA ALA A 510 -12.48 -20.62 -21.19
C ALA A 510 -12.83 -19.44 -22.12
N ALA A 511 -11.84 -18.84 -22.78
CA ALA A 511 -12.02 -17.59 -23.51
C ALA A 511 -13.07 -17.69 -24.63
N GLN A 512 -13.02 -18.74 -25.44
CA GLN A 512 -13.94 -18.93 -26.57
C GLN A 512 -15.36 -19.25 -26.11
N ALA A 513 -15.51 -20.20 -25.18
CA ALA A 513 -16.79 -20.59 -24.59
C ALA A 513 -17.45 -19.42 -23.85
N SER A 514 -16.64 -18.62 -23.15
CA SER A 514 -17.08 -17.40 -22.48
C SER A 514 -17.56 -16.36 -23.48
N CYS A 515 -16.75 -16.01 -24.49
CA CYS A 515 -17.09 -14.98 -25.48
C CYS A 515 -18.32 -15.34 -26.31
N SER A 516 -18.49 -16.61 -26.70
CA SER A 516 -19.63 -17.06 -27.51
C SER A 516 -20.95 -17.12 -26.74
N GLY A 517 -20.91 -17.06 -25.40
CA GLY A 517 -22.09 -17.22 -24.55
C GLY A 517 -22.43 -18.66 -24.20
N LYS A 518 -21.54 -19.61 -24.56
CA LYS A 518 -21.67 -21.04 -24.21
C LYS A 518 -21.76 -21.28 -22.70
N ILE A 519 -21.17 -20.41 -21.90
CA ILE A 519 -21.29 -20.39 -20.44
C ILE A 519 -22.19 -19.23 -20.02
N LYS A 520 -23.34 -19.53 -19.39
CA LYS A 520 -24.32 -18.50 -19.03
C LYS A 520 -23.94 -17.75 -17.75
N ASN A 521 -23.44 -18.45 -16.74
CA ASN A 521 -23.13 -17.88 -15.42
C ASN A 521 -21.81 -18.41 -14.86
N TRP A 522 -21.15 -17.57 -14.05
CA TRP A 522 -19.94 -17.89 -13.31
C TRP A 522 -20.13 -17.61 -11.82
N ILE A 523 -19.64 -18.52 -10.98
CA ILE A 523 -19.35 -18.29 -9.57
C ILE A 523 -17.88 -18.68 -9.36
N ILE A 524 -17.07 -17.75 -8.87
CA ILE A 524 -15.63 -17.95 -8.71
C ILE A 524 -15.22 -17.56 -7.29
N GLY A 525 -14.79 -18.55 -6.52
CA GLY A 525 -14.04 -18.37 -5.28
C GLY A 525 -12.61 -17.94 -5.62
N THR A 526 -12.22 -16.73 -5.23
CA THR A 526 -10.95 -16.10 -5.58
C THR A 526 -9.96 -16.06 -4.43
N HIS A 527 -8.74 -16.52 -4.67
CA HIS A 527 -7.68 -16.65 -3.66
C HIS A 527 -6.66 -15.51 -3.76
N GLY A 528 -7.12 -14.31 -3.43
CA GLY A 528 -6.30 -13.12 -3.25
C GLY A 528 -6.74 -11.94 -4.10
N LYS A 529 -6.46 -10.73 -3.61
CA LYS A 529 -6.99 -9.47 -4.20
C LYS A 529 -6.60 -9.23 -5.65
N ASP A 530 -5.43 -9.71 -6.08
CA ASP A 530 -5.01 -9.55 -7.49
C ASP A 530 -5.68 -10.56 -8.42
N ILE A 531 -5.86 -11.81 -7.97
CA ILE A 531 -6.64 -12.81 -8.69
C ILE A 531 -8.08 -12.32 -8.81
N HIS A 532 -8.67 -11.85 -7.72
CA HIS A 532 -10.01 -11.28 -7.69
C HIS A 532 -10.19 -10.14 -8.72
N ARG A 533 -9.32 -9.13 -8.70
CA ARG A 533 -9.36 -8.02 -9.67
C ARG A 533 -9.23 -8.51 -11.11
N ARG A 534 -8.32 -9.45 -11.39
CA ARG A 534 -8.10 -9.96 -12.74
C ARG A 534 -9.26 -10.83 -13.22
N CYS A 535 -9.90 -11.61 -12.35
CA CYS A 535 -11.13 -12.35 -12.69
C CYS A 535 -12.23 -11.37 -13.16
N LEU A 536 -12.43 -10.26 -12.45
CA LEU A 536 -13.39 -9.22 -12.85
C LEU A 536 -13.05 -8.59 -14.21
N GLU A 537 -11.78 -8.27 -14.44
CA GLU A 537 -11.31 -7.71 -15.72
C GLU A 537 -11.55 -8.68 -16.89
N ILE A 538 -11.19 -9.96 -16.72
CA ILE A 538 -11.35 -10.99 -17.74
C ILE A 538 -12.83 -11.24 -18.04
N LEU A 539 -13.67 -11.44 -17.02
CA LEU A 539 -15.11 -11.67 -17.19
C LEU A 539 -15.80 -10.49 -17.90
N ARG A 540 -15.45 -9.25 -17.54
CA ARG A 540 -15.94 -8.06 -18.25
C ARG A 540 -15.47 -8.03 -19.70
N SER A 541 -14.21 -8.38 -19.97
CA SER A 541 -13.69 -8.45 -21.34
C SER A 541 -14.38 -9.51 -22.20
N TYR A 542 -14.91 -10.58 -21.60
CA TYR A 542 -15.70 -11.60 -22.27
C TYR A 542 -17.20 -11.24 -22.41
N GLY A 543 -17.59 -10.04 -21.97
CA GLY A 543 -18.94 -9.51 -22.09
C GLY A 543 -19.91 -9.96 -20.99
N TYR A 544 -19.41 -10.36 -19.81
CA TYR A 544 -20.28 -10.65 -18.66
C TYR A 544 -20.59 -9.40 -17.85
N THR A 545 -21.81 -9.37 -17.32
CA THR A 545 -22.19 -8.44 -16.25
C THR A 545 -21.83 -9.06 -14.91
N ILE A 546 -21.10 -8.32 -14.07
CA ILE A 546 -20.81 -8.74 -12.70
C ILE A 546 -22.07 -8.50 -11.86
N ILE A 547 -22.68 -9.57 -11.35
CA ILE A 547 -23.88 -9.52 -10.52
C ILE A 547 -23.49 -9.24 -9.07
N TYR A 548 -22.39 -9.84 -8.60
CA TYR A 548 -21.90 -9.69 -7.23
C TYR A 548 -20.38 -9.84 -7.17
N GLU A 549 -19.76 -9.06 -6.30
CA GLU A 549 -18.40 -9.33 -5.83
C GLU A 549 -18.30 -9.06 -4.32
N SER A 550 -17.45 -9.81 -3.64
CA SER A 550 -17.05 -9.52 -2.26
C SER A 550 -15.58 -9.87 -2.07
N GLN A 551 -14.85 -9.01 -1.37
CA GLN A 551 -13.44 -9.20 -0.98
C GLN A 551 -13.28 -9.33 0.55
N ASN A 552 -14.39 -9.53 1.25
CA ASN A 552 -14.49 -9.64 2.71
C ASN A 552 -15.34 -10.85 3.11
N VAL A 553 -15.08 -12.02 2.51
CA VAL A 553 -15.70 -13.25 3.01
C VAL A 553 -14.97 -13.60 4.30
N LEU A 554 -15.69 -13.60 5.42
CA LEU A 554 -15.13 -13.70 6.78
C LEU A 554 -14.35 -14.99 7.05
N ASP A 555 -14.29 -15.91 6.08
CA ASP A 555 -13.92 -17.30 6.31
C ASP A 555 -13.74 -18.07 4.98
N GLN A 556 -12.80 -17.65 4.10
CA GLN A 556 -12.41 -18.19 2.76
C GLN A 556 -13.54 -18.49 1.74
N PRO A 557 -13.33 -18.30 0.42
CA PRO A 557 -12.17 -17.74 -0.30
C PRO A 557 -11.93 -16.24 -0.01
N ASP A 558 -10.74 -15.71 -0.30
CA ASP A 558 -10.37 -14.30 -0.03
C ASP A 558 -11.29 -13.29 -0.75
N GLY A 559 -12.09 -13.75 -1.71
CA GLY A 559 -13.25 -13.08 -2.27
C GLY A 559 -14.09 -13.99 -3.17
N ILE A 560 -15.26 -13.54 -3.59
CA ILE A 560 -16.18 -14.24 -4.51
C ILE A 560 -16.56 -13.32 -5.67
N VAL A 561 -16.65 -13.86 -6.89
CA VAL A 561 -17.16 -13.15 -8.07
C VAL A 561 -18.32 -13.94 -8.68
N VAL A 562 -19.45 -13.28 -8.91
CA VAL A 562 -20.63 -13.83 -9.59
C VAL A 562 -20.90 -13.01 -10.84
N ALA A 563 -20.98 -13.66 -12.00
CA ALA A 563 -21.17 -12.99 -13.28
C ALA A 563 -22.15 -13.74 -14.20
N SER A 564 -22.89 -13.01 -15.03
CA SER A 564 -23.87 -13.59 -15.96
C SER A 564 -23.92 -12.90 -17.31
N LYS A 565 -24.28 -13.68 -18.33
CA LYS A 565 -24.66 -13.22 -19.67
C LYS A 565 -26.16 -13.12 -19.89
N SER A 566 -26.97 -13.60 -18.97
CA SER A 566 -28.43 -13.58 -19.13
C SER A 566 -29.00 -12.19 -18.84
N SER A 567 -29.72 -11.63 -19.81
CA SER A 567 -30.55 -10.42 -19.64
C SER A 567 -31.74 -10.64 -18.67
N SER A 568 -32.02 -11.90 -18.31
CA SER A 568 -33.09 -12.28 -17.38
C SER A 568 -32.75 -12.07 -15.92
N PHE A 569 -31.52 -11.65 -15.56
CA PHE A 569 -31.31 -11.01 -14.27
C PHE A 569 -31.90 -9.61 -14.37
N PRO A 570 -33.02 -9.32 -13.69
CA PRO A 570 -33.47 -7.95 -13.61
C PRO A 570 -32.31 -7.18 -12.98
N THR A 571 -31.88 -6.09 -13.63
CA THR A 571 -31.22 -4.97 -12.95
C THR A 571 -32.06 -4.46 -11.76
N ASN A 572 -33.24 -5.04 -11.50
CA ASN A 572 -34.11 -4.80 -10.37
C ASN A 572 -33.96 -5.74 -9.15
N LEU A 573 -33.00 -6.68 -9.14
CA LEU A 573 -32.40 -7.18 -7.87
C LEU A 573 -31.07 -6.50 -7.55
N LEU A 574 -30.45 -5.83 -8.54
CA LEU A 574 -29.61 -4.66 -8.28
C LEU A 574 -30.48 -3.54 -7.69
N ASN A 575 -31.75 -3.38 -8.15
CA ASN A 575 -32.69 -2.34 -7.69
C ASN A 575 -33.63 -2.65 -6.50
N GLN A 576 -33.47 -3.75 -5.75
CA GLN A 576 -33.92 -3.80 -4.34
C GLN A 576 -32.81 -3.37 -3.36
N GLN A 577 -31.61 -3.09 -3.90
CA GLN A 577 -30.62 -2.17 -3.32
C GLN A 577 -30.43 -0.87 -4.14
N GLN A 578 -31.16 -0.68 -5.25
CA GLN A 578 -31.02 0.47 -6.16
C GLN A 578 -32.35 1.01 -6.76
N THR A 579 -33.57 0.73 -6.28
CA THR A 579 -34.78 1.56 -6.54
C THR A 579 -35.84 1.30 -5.46
N THR A 580 -35.48 1.52 -4.21
CA THR A 580 -36.25 2.53 -3.49
C THR A 580 -35.45 3.81 -3.67
N THR A 581 -36.04 4.81 -4.32
CA THR A 581 -35.44 6.14 -4.43
C THR A 581 -35.22 6.72 -3.04
N LYS A 582 -34.07 6.42 -2.44
CA LYS A 582 -33.41 7.20 -1.39
C LYS A 582 -31.91 7.10 -1.67
N LYS A 583 -31.43 8.08 -2.41
CA LYS A 583 -30.08 8.67 -2.39
C LYS A 583 -29.01 7.79 -1.75
N SER A 584 -28.12 7.31 -2.60
CA SER A 584 -26.88 6.62 -2.23
C SER A 584 -26.12 7.40 -1.14
N LYS A 585 -26.04 6.83 0.07
CA LYS A 585 -24.89 7.06 0.94
C LYS A 585 -23.70 6.30 0.37
N GLU A 586 -23.13 6.85 -0.71
CA GLU A 586 -21.73 6.61 -1.03
C GLU A 586 -20.92 6.89 0.25
N LYS A 587 -20.05 5.97 0.68
CA LYS A 587 -18.95 6.37 1.54
C LYS A 587 -18.02 7.21 0.67
N LEU A 588 -18.26 8.52 0.74
CA LEU A 588 -17.44 9.55 0.15
C LEU A 588 -15.95 9.18 0.30
N PRO A 589 -15.11 9.31 -0.74
CA PRO A 589 -13.66 9.33 -0.52
C PRO A 589 -13.34 10.35 0.59
N LEU A 590 -12.35 10.07 1.43
CA LEU A 590 -11.86 11.06 2.41
C LEU A 590 -11.28 12.25 1.63
N LEU A 591 -12.14 13.18 1.25
CA LEU A 591 -11.80 14.43 0.58
C LEU A 591 -10.90 15.24 1.53
N ASP A 592 -9.87 15.89 1.01
CA ASP A 592 -9.19 16.92 1.79
C ASP A 592 -10.13 18.10 2.02
N GLY A 593 -9.87 18.91 3.04
CA GLY A 593 -10.78 20.00 3.45
C GLY A 593 -11.16 20.96 2.31
N PHE A 594 -10.29 21.17 1.33
CA PHE A 594 -10.59 22.04 0.19
C PHE A 594 -11.44 21.35 -0.87
N SER A 595 -11.21 20.07 -1.13
CA SER A 595 -12.09 19.26 -2.01
C SER A 595 -13.48 19.11 -1.41
N ALA A 596 -13.58 18.98 -0.08
CA ALA A 596 -14.85 19.00 0.63
C ALA A 596 -15.59 20.35 0.45
N GLN A 597 -14.90 21.48 0.61
CA GLN A 597 -15.47 22.81 0.35
C GLN A 597 -16.01 22.94 -1.09
N LYS A 598 -15.23 22.53 -2.09
CA LYS A 598 -15.63 22.57 -3.50
C LYS A 598 -16.88 21.74 -3.77
N MET A 599 -16.96 20.54 -3.20
CA MET A 599 -18.14 19.68 -3.33
C MET A 599 -19.36 20.26 -2.63
N LEU A 600 -19.22 20.75 -1.40
CA LEU A 600 -20.32 21.33 -0.62
C LEU A 600 -20.92 22.57 -1.30
N LEU A 601 -20.08 23.35 -1.97
CA LEU A 601 -20.47 24.59 -2.64
C LEU A 601 -20.73 24.42 -4.15
N GLN A 602 -20.76 23.19 -4.68
CA GLN A 602 -20.88 22.94 -6.13
C GLN A 602 -22.16 23.53 -6.76
N ASN A 603 -23.21 23.71 -5.96
CA ASN A 603 -24.49 24.28 -6.38
C ASN A 603 -24.70 25.72 -5.87
N PHE A 604 -23.66 26.34 -5.32
CA PHE A 604 -23.67 27.72 -4.85
C PHE A 604 -22.79 28.57 -5.75
N ASN A 605 -23.22 29.80 -6.00
CA ASN A 605 -22.36 30.80 -6.62
C ASN A 605 -21.42 31.36 -5.54
N VAL A 606 -20.19 30.84 -5.48
CA VAL A 606 -19.18 31.31 -4.53
C VAL A 606 -18.69 32.69 -4.95
N LYS A 607 -19.21 33.73 -4.30
CA LYS A 607 -18.94 35.14 -4.64
C LYS A 607 -17.84 35.75 -3.78
N THR A 608 -17.85 35.48 -2.48
CA THR A 608 -17.00 36.16 -1.50
C THR A 608 -16.28 35.16 -0.61
N ILE A 609 -14.95 35.27 -0.53
CA ILE A 609 -14.11 34.42 0.33
C ILE A 609 -13.28 35.30 1.25
N PHE A 610 -13.27 35.00 2.54
CA PHE A 610 -12.40 35.63 3.53
C PHE A 610 -11.26 34.68 3.87
N ASP A 611 -10.01 35.08 3.62
CA ASP A 611 -8.79 34.39 4.06
C ASP A 611 -8.20 35.14 5.25
N VAL A 612 -8.67 34.82 6.45
CA VAL A 612 -8.18 35.42 7.70
C VAL A 612 -6.92 34.70 8.15
N GLY A 613 -5.82 35.45 8.34
CA GLY A 613 -4.48 34.90 8.56
C GLY A 613 -3.82 34.50 7.24
N ALA A 614 -3.85 35.39 6.24
CA ALA A 614 -3.40 35.09 4.88
C ALA A 614 -1.87 34.89 4.77
N ASN A 615 -1.08 35.42 5.70
CA ASN A 615 0.39 35.29 5.75
C ASN A 615 1.06 35.68 4.43
N VAL A 616 1.69 34.75 3.70
CA VAL A 616 2.30 35.00 2.37
C VAL A 616 1.39 34.61 1.19
N GLY A 617 0.10 34.37 1.47
CA GLY A 617 -0.92 34.17 0.45
C GLY A 617 -0.92 32.80 -0.21
N LYS A 618 -0.48 31.75 0.49
CA LYS A 618 -0.54 30.37 -0.03
C LYS A 618 -1.99 29.88 -0.14
N ILE A 619 -2.79 30.13 0.90
CA ILE A 619 -4.20 29.73 0.92
C ILE A 619 -5.01 30.63 -0.02
N THR A 620 -4.75 31.94 -0.03
CA THR A 620 -5.31 32.87 -1.02
C THR A 620 -5.14 32.37 -2.46
N ALA A 621 -3.93 31.96 -2.86
CA ALA A 621 -3.68 31.44 -4.20
C ALA A 621 -4.45 30.14 -4.49
N LYS A 622 -4.59 29.27 -3.49
CA LYS A 622 -5.39 28.04 -3.62
C LYS A 622 -6.87 28.36 -3.81
N TYR A 623 -7.41 29.33 -3.10
CA TYR A 623 -8.80 29.77 -3.32
C TYR A 623 -8.99 30.45 -4.68
N ARG A 624 -7.99 31.17 -5.20
CA ARG A 624 -8.01 31.70 -6.57
C ARG A 624 -8.10 30.60 -7.62
N GLU A 625 -7.38 29.50 -7.42
CA GLU A 625 -7.46 28.33 -8.31
C GLU A 625 -8.81 27.61 -8.22
N LEU A 626 -9.33 27.40 -7.00
CA LEU A 626 -10.56 26.64 -6.77
C LEU A 626 -11.83 27.40 -7.17
N PHE A 627 -11.85 28.70 -6.93
CA PHE A 627 -12.99 29.59 -7.15
C PHE A 627 -12.55 30.82 -7.95
N PRO A 628 -12.23 30.65 -9.25
CA PRO A 628 -11.64 31.71 -10.07
C PRO A 628 -12.55 32.94 -10.21
N GLN A 629 -13.85 32.81 -10.01
CA GLN A 629 -14.82 33.92 -10.09
C GLN A 629 -15.10 34.62 -8.74
N ALA A 630 -14.59 34.07 -7.63
CA ALA A 630 -14.82 34.64 -6.31
C ALA A 630 -13.90 35.84 -6.05
N LYS A 631 -14.44 36.88 -5.42
CA LYS A 631 -13.66 37.96 -4.83
C LYS A 631 -13.14 37.51 -3.46
N ILE A 632 -11.83 37.63 -3.25
CA ILE A 632 -11.15 37.16 -2.04
C ILE A 632 -10.65 38.34 -1.24
N TYR A 633 -11.07 38.46 0.02
CA TYR A 633 -10.55 39.40 0.98
C TYR A 633 -9.55 38.69 1.90
N SER A 634 -8.29 39.10 1.85
CA SER A 634 -7.19 38.46 2.59
C SER A 634 -6.68 39.37 3.69
N PHE A 635 -6.70 38.89 4.93
CA PHE A 635 -6.38 39.67 6.12
C PHE A 635 -5.03 39.23 6.70
N GLU A 636 -4.06 40.14 6.73
CA GLU A 636 -2.74 39.91 7.33
C GLU A 636 -2.28 41.16 8.09
N PRO A 637 -2.24 41.12 9.44
CA PRO A 637 -1.88 42.27 10.26
C PRO A 637 -0.38 42.59 10.26
N PHE A 638 0.51 41.63 10.02
CA PHE A 638 1.94 41.85 10.17
C PHE A 638 2.52 42.54 8.92
N PRO A 639 3.09 43.76 9.03
CA PRO A 639 3.46 44.56 7.86
C PRO A 639 4.41 43.88 6.88
N GLU A 640 5.39 43.10 7.36
CA GLU A 640 6.37 42.43 6.49
C GLU A 640 5.73 41.33 5.62
N GLU A 641 4.75 40.59 6.15
CA GLU A 641 4.06 39.55 5.39
C GLU A 641 2.97 40.16 4.50
N PHE A 642 2.33 41.23 4.97
CA PHE A 642 1.41 42.03 4.16
C PHE A 642 2.08 42.59 2.91
N GLN A 643 3.30 43.12 3.01
CA GLN A 643 4.06 43.59 1.83
C GLN A 643 4.32 42.46 0.83
N LYS A 644 4.60 41.24 1.29
CA LYS A 644 4.80 40.08 0.40
C LYS A 644 3.49 39.67 -0.28
N LEU A 645 2.36 39.72 0.45
CA LEU A 645 1.02 39.54 -0.12
C LEU A 645 0.73 40.58 -1.22
N GLN A 646 1.03 41.86 -0.97
CA GLN A 646 0.84 42.95 -1.93
C GLN A 646 1.64 42.71 -3.21
N LEU A 647 2.91 42.33 -3.09
CA LEU A 647 3.75 42.01 -4.24
C LEU A 647 3.21 40.81 -5.04
N LYS A 648 2.69 39.80 -4.35
CA LYS A 648 2.21 38.56 -4.96
C LYS A 648 0.91 38.74 -5.75
N PHE A 649 -0.01 39.55 -5.25
CA PHE A 649 -1.34 39.74 -5.84
C PHE A 649 -1.55 41.12 -6.47
N LYS A 650 -0.46 41.85 -6.75
CA LYS A 650 -0.48 43.21 -7.30
C LYS A 650 -1.36 43.35 -8.56
N GLU A 651 -1.43 42.30 -9.38
CA GLU A 651 -2.14 42.29 -10.66
C GLU A 651 -3.47 41.51 -10.63
N ASP A 652 -3.83 40.91 -9.49
CA ASP A 652 -5.07 40.14 -9.34
C ASP A 652 -6.17 41.01 -8.71
N ASN A 653 -7.02 41.60 -9.56
CA ASN A 653 -8.15 42.44 -9.12
C ASN A 653 -9.22 41.65 -8.36
N SER A 654 -9.19 40.32 -8.37
CA SER A 654 -10.09 39.48 -7.57
C SER A 654 -9.58 39.27 -6.15
N VAL A 655 -8.39 39.75 -5.79
CA VAL A 655 -7.84 39.69 -4.43
C VAL A 655 -7.72 41.08 -3.82
N GLU A 656 -8.39 41.31 -2.70
CA GLU A 656 -8.31 42.53 -1.92
C GLU A 656 -7.60 42.27 -0.60
N LEU A 657 -6.57 43.06 -0.30
CA LEU A 657 -5.68 42.82 0.84
C LEU A 657 -5.96 43.81 1.97
N GLN A 658 -6.12 43.29 3.19
CA GLN A 658 -6.46 44.06 4.39
C GLN A 658 -5.34 43.96 5.43
N ASN A 659 -4.73 45.09 5.81
CA ASN A 659 -3.63 45.14 6.79
C ASN A 659 -4.10 45.40 8.22
N PHE A 660 -4.97 44.54 8.72
CA PHE A 660 -5.41 44.53 10.11
C PHE A 660 -5.72 43.11 10.56
N ALA A 661 -5.73 42.89 11.87
CA ALA A 661 -6.12 41.62 12.45
C ALA A 661 -7.64 41.57 12.60
N VAL A 662 -8.20 40.37 12.53
CA VAL A 662 -9.62 40.16 12.82
C VAL A 662 -9.78 39.70 14.26
N GLY A 663 -10.71 40.30 15.00
CA GLY A 663 -10.96 39.95 16.40
C GLY A 663 -12.32 40.44 16.90
N LYS A 664 -12.51 40.38 18.23
CA LYS A 664 -13.81 40.63 18.89
C LYS A 664 -14.26 42.09 18.86
N SER A 665 -13.33 43.04 18.86
CA SER A 665 -13.64 44.47 18.96
C SER A 665 -12.63 45.30 18.17
N VAL A 666 -13.09 46.42 17.60
CA VAL A 666 -12.22 47.38 16.92
C VAL A 666 -11.24 48.01 17.92
N GLY A 667 -10.00 48.22 17.49
CA GLY A 667 -8.99 48.93 18.28
C GLY A 667 -7.57 48.58 17.89
N VAL A 668 -6.64 48.81 18.80
CA VAL A 668 -5.24 48.41 18.67
C VAL A 668 -4.94 47.35 19.72
N LYS A 669 -4.29 46.25 19.31
CA LYS A 669 -3.90 45.16 20.21
C LYS A 669 -2.44 44.79 20.02
N GLU A 670 -1.87 44.26 21.09
CA GLU A 670 -0.59 43.56 21.02
C GLU A 670 -0.70 42.34 20.10
N PHE A 671 0.32 42.16 19.29
CA PHE A 671 0.48 41.07 18.34
C PHE A 671 1.85 40.43 18.56
N TYR A 672 1.84 39.15 18.89
CA TYR A 672 3.02 38.39 19.26
C TYR A 672 3.68 37.85 17.99
N VAL A 673 4.83 38.44 17.64
CA VAL A 673 5.64 38.04 16.49
C VAL A 673 6.57 36.91 16.93
N ASN A 674 6.35 35.73 16.38
CA ASN A 674 7.07 34.51 16.70
C ASN A 674 8.21 34.26 15.69
N GLN A 675 9.16 33.40 16.06
CA GLN A 675 10.32 33.09 15.20
C GLN A 675 9.94 32.60 13.80
N LYS A 676 8.75 31.99 13.67
CA LYS A 676 8.12 31.70 12.39
C LYS A 676 6.86 32.55 12.23
N SER A 677 6.83 33.40 11.20
CA SER A 677 5.72 34.34 10.97
C SER A 677 4.35 33.68 10.79
N ALA A 678 4.30 32.49 10.20
CA ALA A 678 3.08 31.69 10.09
C ALA A 678 2.51 31.21 11.45
N THR A 679 3.17 31.53 12.57
CA THR A 679 2.70 31.21 13.92
C THR A 679 2.41 32.47 14.74
N ASN A 680 2.45 33.66 14.14
CA ASN A 680 2.12 34.91 14.82
C ASN A 680 0.65 34.90 15.28
N SER A 681 0.35 35.57 16.39
CA SER A 681 -1.00 35.55 16.97
C SER A 681 -1.29 36.81 17.79
N LEU A 682 -2.58 37.11 17.97
CA LEU A 682 -3.05 38.07 18.99
C LEU A 682 -2.92 37.51 20.42
N LEU A 683 -2.61 36.22 20.56
CA LEU A 683 -2.47 35.54 21.84
C LEU A 683 -1.00 35.21 22.14
N SER A 684 -0.62 35.34 23.41
CA SER A 684 0.70 34.94 23.91
C SER A 684 0.86 33.41 23.94
N ARG A 685 2.09 32.90 24.01
CA ARG A 685 2.37 31.48 24.22
C ARG A 685 2.37 31.12 25.72
N PRO A 686 1.87 29.94 26.11
CA PRO A 686 1.84 29.53 27.52
C PRO A 686 3.23 29.24 28.06
N LYS A 687 3.51 29.69 29.30
CA LYS A 687 4.79 29.45 29.99
C LYS A 687 5.11 27.96 30.22
N LYS A 688 4.08 27.10 30.27
CA LYS A 688 4.18 25.61 30.38
C LYS A 688 3.58 24.98 29.13
N GLY A 689 4.07 23.81 28.69
CA GLY A 689 3.51 23.10 27.52
C GLY A 689 4.37 23.06 26.25
N LYS A 690 5.68 23.37 26.33
CA LYS A 690 6.67 23.29 25.22
C LYS A 690 6.72 21.95 24.47
N LYS A 691 6.04 20.90 24.94
CA LYS A 691 5.90 19.62 24.21
C LYS A 691 4.95 19.70 23.02
N TYR A 692 4.00 20.64 23.02
CA TYR A 692 2.95 20.75 22.00
C TYR A 692 3.22 21.83 20.95
N TYR A 693 4.37 22.50 20.96
CA TYR A 693 4.77 23.46 19.92
C TYR A 693 6.30 23.45 19.77
N SER A 694 6.79 23.70 18.55
CA SER A 694 8.23 23.69 18.25
C SER A 694 8.93 24.93 18.82
N ARG A 695 10.26 24.86 18.99
CA ARG A 695 11.09 26.02 19.38
C ARG A 695 10.90 27.24 18.45
N THR A 696 10.53 27.00 17.19
CA THR A 696 10.24 28.05 16.20
C THR A 696 8.94 28.81 16.44
N GLY A 697 8.16 28.45 17.46
CA GLY A 697 6.95 29.16 17.87
C GLY A 697 7.15 30.09 19.07
N GLU A 698 8.40 30.32 19.50
CA GLU A 698 8.74 31.27 20.57
C GLU A 698 8.61 32.71 20.08
N THR A 699 8.08 33.59 20.94
CA THR A 699 7.91 35.01 20.66
C THR A 699 9.25 35.71 20.64
N VAL A 700 9.52 36.40 19.52
CA VAL A 700 10.73 37.18 19.29
C VAL A 700 10.50 38.65 19.63
N SER A 701 9.31 39.17 19.30
CA SER A 701 8.92 40.55 19.61
C SER A 701 7.41 40.69 19.74
N VAL A 702 6.96 41.80 20.32
CA VAL A 702 5.56 42.20 20.37
C VAL A 702 5.44 43.51 19.61
N THR A 703 4.44 43.61 18.73
CA THR A 703 4.11 44.83 17.99
C THR A 703 2.64 45.17 18.17
N ASN A 704 2.24 46.39 17.84
CA ASN A 704 0.84 46.79 17.85
C ASN A 704 0.25 46.70 16.44
N VAL A 705 -0.93 46.10 16.33
CA VAL A 705 -1.67 46.00 15.07
C VAL A 705 -3.09 46.53 15.25
N CYS A 706 -3.63 47.13 14.20
CA CYS A 706 -5.04 47.45 14.15
C CYS A 706 -5.86 46.16 14.13
N VAL A 707 -6.99 46.16 14.83
CA VAL A 707 -7.96 45.08 14.87
C VAL A 707 -9.30 45.62 14.41
N LYS A 708 -9.97 44.89 13.51
CA LYS A 708 -11.38 45.11 13.16
C LYS A 708 -12.18 43.84 13.40
N THR A 709 -13.49 44.00 13.52
CA THR A 709 -14.43 42.87 13.56
C THR A 709 -14.83 42.49 12.14
N ILE A 710 -15.31 41.25 11.94
CA ILE A 710 -15.86 40.82 10.64
C ILE A 710 -17.09 41.67 10.32
N ASP A 711 -17.96 41.91 11.31
CA ASP A 711 -19.18 42.70 11.13
C ASP A 711 -18.87 44.14 10.69
N GLU A 712 -17.89 44.80 11.31
CA GLU A 712 -17.49 46.17 10.93
C GLU A 712 -16.95 46.21 9.50
N PHE A 713 -16.07 45.28 9.14
CA PHE A 713 -15.53 45.21 7.79
C PHE A 713 -16.62 44.92 6.75
N CYS A 714 -17.59 44.04 7.06
CA CYS A 714 -18.69 43.76 6.16
C CYS A 714 -19.57 44.99 5.92
N ARG A 715 -19.81 45.84 6.93
CA ARG A 715 -20.51 47.12 6.75
C ARG A 715 -19.73 48.08 5.86
N GLU A 716 -18.43 48.26 6.12
CA GLU A 716 -17.58 49.18 5.36
C GLU A 716 -17.44 48.78 3.88
N ALA A 717 -17.32 47.47 3.62
CA ALA A 717 -17.12 46.92 2.28
C ALA A 717 -18.44 46.53 1.59
N GLU A 718 -19.60 46.82 2.20
CA GLU A 718 -20.94 46.48 1.71
C GLU A 718 -21.11 44.99 1.36
N ILE A 719 -20.55 44.11 2.21
CA ILE A 719 -20.57 42.66 2.02
C ILE A 719 -21.77 42.08 2.78
N SER A 720 -22.76 41.60 2.03
CA SER A 720 -23.98 41.02 2.60
C SER A 720 -23.89 39.52 2.89
N GLU A 721 -22.94 38.82 2.25
CA GLU A 721 -22.75 37.37 2.37
C GLU A 721 -21.28 36.98 2.20
N ILE A 722 -20.82 36.04 3.01
CA ILE A 722 -19.52 35.40 2.95
C ILE A 722 -19.72 33.93 2.59
N SER A 723 -19.30 33.54 1.38
CA SER A 723 -19.45 32.14 0.93
C SER A 723 -18.49 31.20 1.68
N ILE A 724 -17.26 31.66 1.97
CA ILE A 724 -16.28 30.92 2.78
C ILE A 724 -15.58 31.88 3.73
N LEU A 725 -15.70 31.64 5.04
CA LEU A 725 -14.88 32.26 6.07
C LEU A 725 -13.78 31.28 6.50
N LYS A 726 -12.56 31.47 5.98
CA LYS A 726 -11.39 30.72 6.42
C LYS A 726 -10.65 31.47 7.52
N MET A 727 -10.29 30.78 8.59
CA MET A 727 -9.51 31.32 9.71
C MET A 727 -8.39 30.37 10.10
N ASP A 728 -7.15 30.84 9.99
CA ASP A 728 -5.96 30.21 10.57
C ASP A 728 -5.15 31.34 11.21
N ILE A 729 -5.57 31.72 12.41
CA ILE A 729 -5.07 32.89 13.14
C ILE A 729 -4.53 32.48 14.50
N GLN A 730 -4.13 31.21 14.60
CA GLN A 730 -3.26 30.72 15.64
C GLN A 730 -3.86 30.95 17.03
N GLY A 731 -5.12 30.54 17.23
CA GLY A 731 -5.84 30.57 18.50
C GLY A 731 -6.81 31.75 18.63
N GLY A 732 -6.79 32.69 17.69
CA GLY A 732 -7.72 33.83 17.66
C GLY A 732 -9.11 33.51 17.14
N GLU A 733 -9.39 32.26 16.74
CA GLU A 733 -10.59 31.90 15.96
C GLU A 733 -11.88 32.26 16.69
N LEU A 734 -12.00 31.98 18.00
CA LEU A 734 -13.19 32.36 18.77
C LEU A 734 -13.34 33.88 18.90
N LEU A 735 -12.24 34.64 18.99
CA LEU A 735 -12.30 36.10 19.03
C LEU A 735 -12.79 36.68 17.71
N ALA A 736 -12.34 36.12 16.57
CA ALA A 736 -12.83 36.52 15.26
C ALA A 736 -14.32 36.19 15.09
N LEU A 737 -14.76 35.02 15.53
CA LEU A 737 -16.17 34.63 15.53
C LEU A 737 -17.04 35.51 16.43
N GLN A 738 -16.53 35.92 17.60
CA GLN A 738 -17.21 36.90 18.47
C GLN A 738 -17.28 38.31 17.87
N GLY A 739 -16.48 38.61 16.85
CA GLY A 739 -16.59 39.81 16.03
C GLY A 739 -17.40 39.61 14.75
N ALA A 740 -18.10 38.49 14.60
CA ALA A 740 -18.93 38.14 13.45
C ALA A 740 -20.38 37.86 13.85
N ILE A 741 -20.85 38.39 14.98
CA ILE A 741 -22.15 38.04 15.57
C ILE A 741 -23.29 38.42 14.63
N GLU A 742 -23.21 39.56 13.95
CA GLU A 742 -24.25 39.97 13.01
C GLU A 742 -24.29 39.01 11.82
N GLN A 743 -23.14 38.71 11.20
CA GLN A 743 -23.07 37.79 10.07
C GLN A 743 -23.47 36.35 10.45
N LEU A 744 -23.09 35.89 11.65
CA LEU A 744 -23.48 34.58 12.17
C LEU A 744 -25.00 34.52 12.44
N SER A 745 -25.55 35.54 13.11
CA SER A 745 -26.98 35.62 13.43
C SER A 745 -27.85 35.70 12.18
N ALA A 746 -27.39 36.41 11.15
CA ALA A 746 -28.06 36.50 9.86
C ALA A 746 -27.88 35.23 9.00
N SER A 747 -27.08 34.25 9.44
CA SER A 747 -26.66 33.10 8.63
C SER A 747 -26.02 33.49 7.28
N SER A 748 -25.39 34.67 7.23
CA SER A 748 -24.73 35.25 6.06
C SER A 748 -23.35 34.64 5.78
N ILE A 749 -22.87 33.69 6.60
CA ILE A 749 -21.65 32.93 6.33
C ILE A 749 -22.06 31.52 5.92
N LEU A 750 -21.83 31.10 4.67
CA LEU A 750 -22.26 29.77 4.23
C LEU A 750 -21.42 28.65 4.84
N LEU A 751 -20.09 28.81 4.80
CA LEU A 751 -19.13 27.81 5.26
C LEU A 751 -18.03 28.48 6.08
N ILE A 752 -17.70 27.90 7.24
CA ILE A 752 -16.57 28.31 8.08
C ILE A 752 -15.52 27.20 8.04
N TYR A 753 -14.28 27.55 7.72
CA TYR A 753 -13.13 26.65 7.72
C TYR A 753 -12.06 27.16 8.69
N ALA A 754 -11.89 26.51 9.84
CA ALA A 754 -11.07 27.03 10.93
C ALA A 754 -10.02 26.03 11.43
N GLU A 755 -8.80 26.48 11.74
CA GLU A 755 -7.85 25.70 12.56
C GLU A 755 -8.39 25.63 13.99
N VAL A 756 -8.45 24.43 14.56
CA VAL A 756 -8.98 24.17 15.91
C VAL A 756 -7.95 23.45 16.76
N PHE A 757 -7.86 23.82 18.05
CA PHE A 757 -6.92 23.20 18.99
C PHE A 757 -7.59 22.19 19.92
N PHE A 758 -6.94 21.05 20.16
CA PHE A 758 -7.37 20.03 21.12
C PHE A 758 -6.57 20.09 22.44
N VAL A 759 -5.46 20.82 22.43
CA VAL A 759 -4.68 21.19 23.61
C VAL A 759 -4.23 22.63 23.48
N THR A 760 -4.06 23.32 24.61
CA THR A 760 -3.68 24.73 24.65
C THR A 760 -2.34 24.98 23.95
N HIS A 761 -2.38 25.74 22.86
CA HIS A 761 -1.21 26.16 22.08
C HIS A 761 -0.81 27.61 22.37
N TYR A 762 -1.79 28.46 22.71
CA TYR A 762 -1.64 29.85 23.09
C TYR A 762 -2.41 30.10 24.39
N GLU A 763 -2.00 31.07 25.20
CA GLU A 763 -2.73 31.40 26.44
C GLU A 763 -4.13 31.91 26.08
N ASN A 764 -5.13 31.37 26.77
CA ASN A 764 -6.55 31.67 26.54
C ASN A 764 -7.04 31.33 25.12
N SER A 765 -6.32 30.49 24.35
CA SER A 765 -6.85 29.98 23.08
C SER A 765 -8.02 29.04 23.34
N PRO A 766 -9.11 29.13 22.57
CA PRO A 766 -10.22 28.21 22.67
C PRO A 766 -9.78 26.80 22.25
N LEU A 767 -10.35 25.81 22.91
CA LEU A 767 -10.30 24.42 22.46
C LEU A 767 -11.45 24.14 21.49
N PHE A 768 -11.32 23.06 20.73
CA PHE A 768 -12.26 22.63 19.70
C PHE A 768 -13.72 22.62 20.18
N TYR A 769 -13.97 22.14 21.40
CA TYR A 769 -15.33 22.08 21.95
C TYR A 769 -15.92 23.46 22.23
N GLU A 770 -15.10 24.48 22.54
CA GLU A 770 -15.54 25.85 22.79
C GLU A 770 -15.97 26.53 21.49
N ILE A 771 -15.22 26.31 20.40
CA ILE A 771 -15.61 26.77 19.06
C ILE A 771 -16.90 26.08 18.61
N CYS A 772 -17.02 24.76 18.80
CA CYS A 772 -18.24 24.03 18.48
C CYS A 772 -19.45 24.54 19.27
N SER A 773 -19.28 24.77 20.57
CA SER A 773 -20.35 25.28 21.43
C SER A 773 -20.80 26.67 20.99
N PHE A 774 -19.86 27.59 20.73
CA PHE A 774 -20.18 28.94 20.28
C PHE A 774 -20.91 28.93 18.94
N LEU A 775 -20.41 28.18 17.95
CA LEU A 775 -21.02 28.11 16.61
C LEU A 775 -22.41 27.45 16.64
N ALA A 776 -22.65 26.50 17.54
CA ALA A 776 -23.95 25.87 17.71
C ALA A 776 -25.04 26.85 18.16
N GLU A 777 -24.70 27.89 18.94
CA GLU A 777 -25.65 28.94 19.35
C GLU A 777 -26.23 29.71 18.16
N TYR A 778 -25.48 29.78 17.05
CA TYR A 778 -25.89 30.43 15.80
C TYR A 778 -26.30 29.42 14.71
N GLN A 779 -26.63 28.18 15.10
CA GLN A 779 -27.10 27.12 14.20
C GLN A 779 -26.07 26.65 13.15
N TYR A 780 -24.77 26.85 13.41
CA TYR A 780 -23.73 26.25 12.60
C TYR A 780 -23.41 24.85 13.09
N THR A 781 -23.28 23.90 12.16
CA THR A 781 -23.06 22.49 12.47
C THR A 781 -21.70 22.03 11.96
N LEU A 782 -21.00 21.23 12.77
CA LEU A 782 -19.75 20.59 12.35
C LEU A 782 -20.04 19.60 11.22
N TYR A 783 -19.31 19.74 10.11
CA TYR A 783 -19.37 18.83 8.98
C TYR A 783 -18.25 17.78 9.02
N GLY A 784 -17.01 18.21 9.26
CA GLY A 784 -15.85 17.33 9.21
C GLY A 784 -14.61 17.92 9.84
N ILE A 785 -13.69 17.04 10.25
CA ILE A 785 -12.38 17.38 10.80
C ILE A 785 -11.30 16.79 9.88
N TYR A 786 -10.36 17.61 9.47
CA TYR A 786 -9.33 17.33 8.48
C TYR A 786 -7.94 17.61 9.06
N ASN A 787 -6.89 17.05 8.44
CA ASN A 787 -5.49 17.35 8.79
C ASN A 787 -5.14 17.20 10.29
N ILE A 788 -5.70 16.19 10.96
CA ILE A 788 -5.49 15.98 12.40
C ILE A 788 -4.01 15.72 12.71
N VAL A 789 -3.40 16.63 13.48
CA VAL A 789 -2.00 16.54 13.90
C VAL A 789 -1.93 16.03 15.33
N HIS A 790 -1.09 15.00 15.55
CA HIS A 790 -0.88 14.38 16.86
C HIS A 790 0.47 14.77 17.47
N ALA A 791 0.53 14.79 18.79
CA ALA A 791 1.76 14.83 19.58
C ALA A 791 2.47 13.47 19.57
N ARG A 792 3.71 13.43 20.08
CA ARG A 792 4.54 12.20 20.10
C ARG A 792 3.96 11.07 20.95
N ASP A 793 3.11 11.41 21.91
CA ASP A 793 2.37 10.50 22.79
C ASP A 793 1.03 10.06 22.19
N GLY A 794 0.70 10.49 20.96
CA GLY A 794 -0.55 10.16 20.28
C GLY A 794 -1.71 11.09 20.63
N GLN A 795 -1.51 12.14 21.43
CA GLN A 795 -2.55 13.11 21.76
C GLN A 795 -2.84 14.06 20.58
N MET A 796 -4.11 14.28 20.23
CA MET A 796 -4.48 15.29 19.22
C MET A 796 -4.03 16.69 19.66
N ARG A 797 -3.45 17.45 18.73
CA ARG A 797 -2.95 18.80 18.95
C ARG A 797 -3.84 19.84 18.30
N TYR A 798 -3.99 19.73 16.99
CA TYR A 798 -4.78 20.64 16.17
C TYR A 798 -5.28 19.93 14.91
N ALA A 799 -6.30 20.49 14.29
CA ALA A 799 -6.87 20.02 13.04
C ALA A 799 -7.56 21.20 12.34
N ASP A 800 -8.04 20.98 11.12
CA ASP A 800 -8.94 21.94 10.47
C ASP A 800 -10.38 21.42 10.56
N ALA A 801 -11.32 22.29 10.89
CA ALA A 801 -12.73 21.95 10.98
C ALA A 801 -13.56 22.74 9.97
N ILE A 802 -14.52 22.07 9.33
CA ILE A 802 -15.55 22.71 8.49
C ILE A 802 -16.85 22.75 9.27
N PHE A 803 -17.45 23.95 9.34
CA PHE A 803 -18.80 24.17 9.86
C PHE A 803 -19.69 24.76 8.76
N LEU A 804 -20.95 24.34 8.73
CA LEU A 804 -21.94 24.78 7.74
C LEU A 804 -23.03 25.59 8.43
N SER A 805 -23.50 26.66 7.80
CA SER A 805 -24.74 27.31 8.20
C SER A 805 -25.93 26.37 8.06
N SER A 806 -27.02 26.67 8.76
CA SER A 806 -28.30 25.95 8.61
C SER A 806 -28.75 25.90 7.14
N HIS A 807 -28.63 27.01 6.41
CA HIS A 807 -28.99 27.09 5.00
C HIS A 807 -28.16 26.14 4.10
N LEU A 808 -26.84 26.17 4.22
CA LEU A 808 -25.97 25.27 3.45
C LEU A 808 -26.21 23.81 3.85
N ARG A 809 -26.45 23.55 5.14
CA ARG A 809 -26.73 22.22 5.67
C ARG A 809 -28.01 21.63 5.09
N GLU A 810 -29.10 22.40 5.03
CA GLU A 810 -30.36 21.96 4.43
C GLU A 810 -30.20 21.59 2.96
N VAL A 811 -29.41 22.36 2.20
CA VAL A 811 -29.15 22.10 0.79
C VAL A 811 -28.34 20.81 0.61
N VAL A 812 -27.32 20.60 1.45
CA VAL A 812 -26.52 19.36 1.45
C VAL A 812 -27.37 18.14 1.85
N GLU A 813 -28.25 18.27 2.84
CA GLU A 813 -29.16 17.20 3.26
C GLU A 813 -30.23 16.89 2.20
N LYS A 814 -30.63 17.89 1.40
CA LYS A 814 -31.48 17.69 0.23
C LYS A 814 -30.74 17.02 -0.93
N MET A 815 -29.41 16.89 -0.90
CA MET A 815 -28.62 16.13 -1.88
C MET A 815 -28.35 14.68 -1.45
N SER A 816 -28.32 14.41 -0.12
CA SER A 816 -28.17 13.07 0.50
C SER A 816 -29.47 12.35 0.76
#